data_AF-A0A1I6IPH3-F1
#
_entry.id   AF-A0A1I6IPH3-F1
#
_cell.length_a   1.000
_cell.length_b   1.000
_cell.length_c   1.000
_cell.angle_alpha   90.00
_cell.angle_beta   90.00
_cell.angle_gamma   90.00
#
_symmetry.space_group_name_H-M   'P 1'
#
loop_
_entity.id
_entity.type
_entity.pdbx_description
1 polymer ?
#
loop_
_entity_poly.entity_id
_entity_poly.type
_entity_poly.pdbx_seq_one_letter_code
_entity_poly.pdbx_strand_id
1 'polypeptide(L)'
;MEKKTNTLLILALIVGLAFHGSAIFFTLESTYDALIHLFFADHYANSWFDPWEYRWYTGFTVQSYPPLVHQLIGILSYIGGLKFGMYTVALIAIVLFITGAYRFTLLMTGSRRIAGYGAVMAVFSSTFVETLHIFGQLPSISALSILLHAMTEIYLYIKTGKTRYFITSATMLAVTVTSHHVTPLFGMVFFIAPLMGMAVMDAAREKVASYKALTFKVFWATTLQHFWRIAKFGGTAIFLLIFCIFPYWYNSKRNPITQVAIPHGSRDNFLEITSSGLVFFIIPWGVFLFIIPYFFYRYFSKRYVFFGLSFALLTILGTGGTTPIPRLMLGEMAFNILTLDRFTLWATIMALPIFAEFAYRMVEGDLKTLIQTKFGGVYHRVLGGLIAGGMLFMVLFTMTLGYFRPSQPAKIKMLPIVNFLGADSHDSWRYLPLGFGDQMAWLSAQTGAMTVDGNYHSARRLPELTTRAIERIENSKFRGVEGIGSLQQFLTVPEKYNLKYIFSNDKFYDPILYYCGWQRLQQLENGIMVWEKLNVAPIPQIMPKQDVPTIMKIMWGVIPLLTVLIAIFVNIQMIWIRLLKSKKVPEHSFMKLELPYKKFPSKLLTFSHWWALGILICMGYGMFIFYVKNVTQLSPNNVVESYYDALDFKEFSRAHSYLDPEENIDIAQYMLEVSVTDGILSSYAKLDSLGIEIYDETENSAKAKVATRWITPLENVFNNDYHELIKRKNKWYLKSSKVDNDIPPDQLFTANSTTYYNHGRRKITTQETYHEDVLKQPVLEILSAKLVKYKGQYSIIGELQNVDNTPADIVIKATLYNDNNKELANYNAKHQIKHKLMPKETTTFKINFEGIAWSSTKDTLPPTFDPDQFTPVSFEEQPTKFNLQSAGNTANTDLYKHVALQDLEYNEQGFNGVLFNSGVQEVTIPQLIISYYDANSQLLWVDHKFVTEGVRIQRKQFFNYKPLDLDSLEIISSSLENCFVNGSPNKAIADKIFPNRKVIHEKKQTQPFKGKGYEFIKFEINSYIGNPK
;
A
#
# COMPACT_ATOMS: atom_id res chain seq x y z
N MET A 1 -51.58 -12.07 -23.41
CA MET A 1 -50.21 -11.68 -23.76
C MET A 1 -49.26 -12.70 -23.18
N GLU A 2 -48.68 -13.56 -24.02
CA GLU A 2 -47.56 -14.42 -23.62
C GLU A 2 -46.40 -13.56 -23.12
N LYS A 3 -45.78 -13.96 -22.01
CA LYS A 3 -44.59 -13.28 -21.49
C LYS A 3 -43.42 -13.57 -22.45
N LYS A 4 -43.20 -12.70 -23.44
CA LYS A 4 -41.99 -12.79 -24.28
C LYS A 4 -40.73 -12.65 -23.41
N THR A 5 -39.81 -13.58 -23.57
CA THR A 5 -38.48 -13.57 -22.95
C THR A 5 -37.69 -12.36 -23.44
N ASN A 6 -36.98 -11.67 -22.54
CA ASN A 6 -36.19 -10.50 -22.93
C ASN A 6 -34.84 -10.94 -23.51
N THR A 7 -34.74 -10.94 -24.83
CA THR A 7 -33.54 -11.38 -25.56
C THR A 7 -32.30 -10.57 -25.20
N LEU A 8 -32.44 -9.27 -24.90
CA LEU A 8 -31.33 -8.41 -24.51
C LEU A 8 -30.75 -8.77 -23.14
N LEU A 9 -31.58 -9.23 -22.19
CA LEU A 9 -31.09 -9.69 -20.90
C LEU A 9 -30.29 -10.99 -21.03
N ILE A 10 -30.76 -11.93 -21.86
CA ILE A 10 -30.02 -13.17 -22.14
C ILE A 10 -28.68 -12.84 -22.81
N LEU A 11 -28.69 -11.95 -23.80
CA LEU A 11 -27.48 -11.46 -24.45
C LEU A 11 -26.51 -10.85 -23.43
N ALA A 12 -26.99 -9.97 -22.54
CA ALA A 12 -26.16 -9.36 -21.50
C ALA A 12 -25.54 -10.40 -20.56
N LEU A 13 -26.28 -11.46 -20.18
CA LEU A 13 -25.74 -12.52 -19.33
C LEU A 13 -24.68 -13.36 -20.04
N ILE A 14 -24.92 -13.74 -21.30
CA ILE A 14 -23.95 -14.52 -22.09
C ILE A 14 -22.69 -13.68 -22.31
N VAL A 15 -22.83 -12.44 -22.77
CA VAL A 15 -21.71 -11.54 -23.01
C VAL A 15 -20.98 -11.22 -21.71
N GLY A 16 -21.69 -10.94 -20.62
CA GLY A 16 -21.09 -10.63 -19.33
C GLY A 16 -20.30 -11.81 -18.75
N LEU A 17 -20.82 -13.04 -18.84
CA LEU A 17 -20.09 -14.24 -18.43
C LEU A 17 -18.92 -14.55 -19.35
N ALA A 18 -19.07 -14.41 -20.67
CA ALA A 18 -17.98 -14.64 -21.61
C ALA A 18 -16.86 -13.61 -21.42
N PHE A 19 -17.20 -12.32 -21.30
CA PHE A 19 -16.26 -11.23 -21.16
C PHE A 19 -15.63 -11.19 -19.76
N HIS A 20 -16.42 -10.92 -18.71
CA HIS A 20 -15.86 -10.82 -17.36
C HIS A 20 -15.37 -12.17 -16.85
N GLY A 21 -16.11 -13.26 -17.13
CA GLY A 21 -15.74 -14.58 -16.67
C GLY A 21 -14.44 -15.11 -17.29
N SER A 22 -14.09 -14.73 -18.52
CA SER A 22 -12.75 -15.02 -19.06
C SER A 22 -11.69 -14.06 -18.52
N ALA A 23 -12.01 -12.77 -18.42
CA ALA A 23 -11.09 -11.73 -17.98
C ALA A 23 -10.62 -11.90 -16.52
N ILE A 24 -11.49 -12.34 -15.60
CA ILE A 24 -11.13 -12.49 -14.18
C ILE A 24 -9.96 -13.46 -13.97
N PHE A 25 -9.77 -14.47 -14.83
CA PHE A 25 -8.62 -15.39 -14.73
C PHE A 25 -7.27 -14.71 -14.94
N PHE A 26 -7.26 -13.57 -15.65
CA PHE A 26 -6.04 -12.81 -15.91
C PHE A 26 -5.89 -11.63 -14.95
N THR A 27 -6.99 -11.02 -14.51
CA THR A 27 -6.93 -9.76 -13.75
C THR A 27 -7.13 -9.94 -12.25
N LEU A 28 -7.96 -10.89 -11.80
CA LEU A 28 -8.46 -10.88 -10.42
C LEU A 28 -7.35 -11.09 -9.39
N GLU A 29 -6.37 -11.96 -9.68
CA GLU A 29 -5.22 -12.18 -8.80
C GLU A 29 -4.27 -10.97 -8.69
N SER A 30 -4.25 -10.09 -9.69
CA SER A 30 -3.42 -8.87 -9.71
C SER A 30 -4.14 -7.62 -9.19
N THR A 31 -5.39 -7.78 -8.73
CA THR A 31 -6.17 -6.67 -8.15
C THR A 31 -5.75 -6.39 -6.70
N TYR A 32 -5.98 -5.15 -6.28
CA TYR A 32 -5.58 -4.64 -4.97
C TYR A 32 -6.13 -5.45 -3.78
N ASP A 33 -7.44 -5.75 -3.76
CA ASP A 33 -8.11 -6.33 -2.58
C ASP A 33 -8.36 -7.85 -2.64
N ALA A 34 -8.30 -8.49 -3.82
CA ALA A 34 -8.77 -9.87 -3.95
C ALA A 34 -8.01 -10.87 -3.08
N LEU A 35 -6.68 -10.70 -2.95
CA LEU A 35 -5.85 -11.60 -2.13
C LEU A 35 -6.11 -11.43 -0.63
N ILE A 36 -6.54 -10.24 -0.19
CA ILE A 36 -6.99 -9.99 1.19
C ILE A 36 -8.24 -10.82 1.46
N HIS A 37 -9.19 -10.85 0.52
CA HIS A 37 -10.42 -11.63 0.66
C HIS A 37 -10.17 -13.14 0.66
N LEU A 38 -9.15 -13.63 -0.05
CA LEU A 38 -8.69 -15.02 0.05
C LEU A 38 -8.14 -15.34 1.45
N PHE A 39 -7.35 -14.44 2.04
CA PHE A 39 -6.83 -14.62 3.40
C PHE A 39 -7.96 -14.72 4.44
N PHE A 40 -8.96 -13.83 4.38
CA PHE A 40 -10.13 -13.95 5.26
C PHE A 40 -10.92 -15.23 5.00
N ALA A 41 -11.04 -15.67 3.75
CA ALA A 41 -11.71 -16.92 3.44
C ALA A 41 -10.97 -18.15 3.98
N ASP A 42 -9.63 -18.12 3.97
CA ASP A 42 -8.79 -19.17 4.56
C ASP A 42 -9.00 -19.27 6.08
N HIS A 43 -9.11 -18.13 6.78
CA HIS A 43 -9.48 -18.12 8.18
C HIS A 43 -10.80 -18.88 8.43
N TYR A 44 -11.84 -18.64 7.61
CA TYR A 44 -13.10 -19.37 7.74
C TYR A 44 -12.98 -20.84 7.36
N ALA A 45 -12.15 -21.19 6.38
CA ALA A 45 -11.89 -22.57 6.01
C ALA A 45 -11.28 -23.35 7.19
N ASN A 46 -10.34 -22.78 7.93
CA ASN A 46 -9.60 -23.49 8.99
C ASN A 46 -10.13 -23.25 10.42
N SER A 47 -10.78 -22.11 10.69
CA SER A 47 -11.08 -21.63 12.04
C SER A 47 -12.43 -20.89 12.12
N TRP A 48 -13.48 -21.50 11.56
CA TRP A 48 -14.81 -20.90 11.34
C TRP A 48 -15.39 -20.03 12.47
N PHE A 49 -15.27 -20.48 13.73
CA PHE A 49 -15.84 -19.81 14.90
C PHE A 49 -14.82 -19.07 15.75
N ASP A 50 -13.55 -19.02 15.36
CA ASP A 50 -12.53 -18.26 16.08
C ASP A 50 -12.69 -16.76 15.72
N PRO A 51 -12.91 -15.86 16.69
CA PRO A 51 -12.95 -14.43 16.42
C PRO A 51 -11.55 -13.82 16.18
N TRP A 52 -10.48 -14.59 16.33
CA TRP A 52 -9.10 -14.13 16.35
C TRP A 52 -8.25 -14.75 15.24
N GLU A 53 -7.47 -13.92 14.55
CA GLU A 53 -6.51 -14.33 13.53
C GLU A 53 -5.11 -13.93 13.96
N TYR A 54 -4.21 -14.90 14.10
CA TYR A 54 -2.86 -14.72 14.65
C TYR A 54 -1.82 -14.28 13.60
N ARG A 55 -2.07 -14.55 12.32
CA ARG A 55 -1.03 -14.45 11.28
C ARG A 55 -0.57 -13.03 10.97
N TRP A 56 -1.37 -12.00 11.25
CA TRP A 56 -1.00 -10.59 11.02
C TRP A 56 -0.99 -9.77 12.31
N TYR A 57 -0.11 -8.76 12.36
CA TYR A 57 -0.06 -7.73 13.40
C TYR A 57 0.01 -8.26 14.84
N THR A 58 0.61 -9.45 15.06
CA THR A 58 0.60 -10.18 16.36
C THR A 58 -0.77 -10.65 16.84
N GLY A 59 -1.78 -10.60 15.98
CA GLY A 59 -3.14 -11.01 16.26
C GLY A 59 -4.14 -9.87 16.12
N PHE A 60 -5.22 -10.11 15.39
CA PHE A 60 -6.34 -9.18 15.28
C PHE A 60 -7.68 -9.92 15.22
N THR A 61 -8.76 -9.17 15.42
CA THR A 61 -10.11 -9.73 15.35
C THR A 61 -10.68 -9.71 13.94
N VAL A 62 -11.14 -10.85 13.45
CA VAL A 62 -11.83 -10.97 12.15
C VAL A 62 -13.24 -10.35 12.18
N GLN A 63 -13.78 -10.09 13.37
CA GLN A 63 -15.06 -9.38 13.57
C GLN A 63 -14.97 -7.89 13.23
N SER A 64 -13.91 -7.45 12.57
CA SER A 64 -13.70 -6.10 12.07
C SER A 64 -14.09 -5.92 10.59
N TYR A 65 -14.53 -6.98 9.89
CA TYR A 65 -14.99 -6.90 8.51
C TYR A 65 -16.16 -7.87 8.22
N PRO A 66 -17.22 -7.50 7.48
CA PRO A 66 -18.38 -8.37 7.25
C PRO A 66 -18.03 -9.72 6.61
N PRO A 67 -18.57 -10.84 7.11
CA PRO A 67 -17.97 -12.15 6.85
C PRO A 67 -18.57 -12.91 5.67
N LEU A 68 -19.74 -12.51 5.12
CA LEU A 68 -20.51 -13.40 4.25
C LEU A 68 -19.74 -13.82 3.00
N VAL A 69 -19.11 -12.87 2.30
CA VAL A 69 -18.39 -13.17 1.06
C VAL A 69 -17.20 -14.08 1.34
N HIS A 70 -16.49 -13.86 2.44
CA HIS A 70 -15.36 -14.71 2.84
C HIS A 70 -15.81 -16.10 3.26
N GLN A 71 -16.91 -16.21 4.00
CA GLN A 71 -17.53 -17.48 4.38
C GLN A 71 -17.97 -18.30 3.16
N LEU A 72 -18.53 -17.65 2.12
CA LEU A 72 -18.89 -18.33 0.87
C LEU A 72 -17.66 -18.83 0.13
N ILE A 73 -16.59 -18.02 0.03
CA ILE A 73 -15.32 -18.45 -0.56
C ILE A 73 -14.73 -19.62 0.25
N GLY A 74 -14.75 -19.54 1.58
CA GLY A 74 -14.27 -20.58 2.48
C GLY A 74 -15.01 -21.92 2.30
N ILE A 75 -16.34 -21.89 2.19
CA ILE A 75 -17.14 -23.11 1.92
C ILE A 75 -16.79 -23.68 0.53
N LEU A 76 -16.73 -22.83 -0.49
CA LEU A 76 -16.45 -23.28 -1.86
C LEU A 76 -14.99 -23.74 -2.03
N SER A 77 -14.10 -23.34 -1.12
CA SER A 77 -12.70 -23.78 -1.12
C SER A 77 -12.56 -25.29 -0.93
N TYR A 78 -13.51 -25.95 -0.26
CA TYR A 78 -13.53 -27.40 -0.11
C TYR A 78 -13.81 -28.16 -1.42
N ILE A 79 -14.24 -27.48 -2.49
CA ILE A 79 -14.49 -28.09 -3.80
C ILE A 79 -13.24 -28.06 -4.68
N GLY A 80 -12.51 -26.93 -4.71
CA GLY A 80 -11.42 -26.72 -5.66
C GLY A 80 -10.31 -25.77 -5.17
N GLY A 81 -10.22 -25.55 -3.86
CA GLY A 81 -9.28 -24.62 -3.22
C GLY A 81 -9.80 -23.18 -3.14
N LEU A 82 -9.12 -22.34 -2.35
CA LEU A 82 -9.55 -20.95 -2.07
C LEU A 82 -9.75 -20.11 -3.33
N LYS A 83 -8.85 -20.25 -4.31
CA LYS A 83 -8.95 -19.55 -5.60
C LYS A 83 -10.21 -19.93 -6.36
N PHE A 84 -10.55 -21.22 -6.43
CA PHE A 84 -11.79 -21.68 -7.06
C PHE A 84 -13.02 -21.06 -6.39
N GLY A 85 -13.03 -21.01 -5.05
CA GLY A 85 -14.09 -20.34 -4.29
C GLY A 85 -14.23 -18.87 -4.64
N MET A 86 -13.12 -18.13 -4.72
CA MET A 86 -13.09 -16.72 -5.09
C MET A 86 -13.62 -16.48 -6.50
N TYR A 87 -13.14 -17.23 -7.50
CA TYR A 87 -13.63 -17.12 -8.88
C TYR A 87 -15.12 -17.45 -8.99
N THR A 88 -15.60 -18.47 -8.27
CA THR A 88 -17.01 -18.84 -8.25
C THR A 88 -17.89 -17.74 -7.67
N VAL A 89 -17.48 -17.13 -6.55
CA VAL A 89 -18.22 -16.00 -5.95
C VAL A 89 -18.19 -14.77 -6.87
N ALA A 90 -17.08 -14.49 -7.56
CA ALA A 90 -16.99 -13.42 -8.54
C ALA A 90 -17.96 -13.63 -9.72
N LEU A 91 -18.06 -14.86 -10.26
CA LEU A 91 -19.02 -15.20 -11.32
C LEU A 91 -20.47 -15.01 -10.86
N ILE A 92 -20.81 -15.43 -9.64
CA ILE A 92 -22.13 -15.19 -9.04
C ILE A 92 -22.40 -13.68 -8.92
N ALA A 93 -21.41 -12.91 -8.48
CA ALA A 93 -21.52 -11.46 -8.34
C ALA A 93 -21.75 -10.77 -9.70
N ILE A 94 -21.09 -11.21 -10.77
CA ILE A 94 -21.31 -10.70 -12.14
C ILE A 94 -22.76 -10.94 -12.59
N VAL A 95 -23.28 -12.16 -12.41
CA VAL A 95 -24.66 -12.49 -12.78
C VAL A 95 -25.64 -11.65 -11.97
N LEU A 96 -25.45 -11.54 -10.66
CA LEU A 96 -26.29 -10.73 -9.79
C LEU A 96 -26.20 -9.23 -10.15
N PHE A 97 -25.03 -8.74 -10.57
CA PHE A 97 -24.90 -7.35 -10.96
C PHE A 97 -25.74 -7.05 -12.21
N ILE A 98 -25.62 -7.88 -13.25
CA ILE A 98 -26.33 -7.71 -14.52
C ILE A 98 -27.85 -7.82 -14.30
N THR A 99 -28.32 -8.84 -13.56
CA THR A 99 -29.75 -8.98 -13.28
C THR A 99 -30.27 -7.91 -12.32
N GLY A 100 -29.43 -7.42 -11.41
CA GLY A 100 -29.73 -6.31 -10.51
C GLY A 100 -29.91 -5.00 -11.27
N ALA A 101 -28.97 -4.67 -12.15
CA ALA A 101 -29.04 -3.50 -13.04
C ALA A 101 -30.27 -3.55 -13.96
N TYR A 102 -30.61 -4.73 -14.49
CA TYR A 102 -31.84 -4.94 -15.25
C TYR A 102 -33.08 -4.60 -14.40
N ARG A 103 -33.19 -5.15 -13.19
CA ARG A 103 -34.34 -4.92 -12.31
C ARG A 103 -34.45 -3.48 -11.86
N PHE A 104 -33.33 -2.86 -11.50
CA PHE A 104 -33.29 -1.46 -11.12
C PHE A 104 -33.71 -0.56 -12.29
N THR A 105 -33.22 -0.84 -13.51
CA THR A 105 -33.63 -0.10 -14.72
C THR A 105 -35.12 -0.28 -15.01
N LEU A 106 -35.63 -1.51 -14.86
CA LEU A 106 -37.04 -1.82 -15.05
C LEU A 106 -37.93 -1.06 -14.05
N LEU A 107 -37.52 -0.99 -12.79
CA LEU A 107 -38.19 -0.23 -11.75
C LEU A 107 -38.24 1.27 -12.08
N MET A 108 -37.10 1.83 -12.50
CA MET A 108 -36.98 3.25 -12.80
C MET A 108 -37.81 3.63 -14.03
N THR A 109 -37.80 2.83 -15.09
CA THR A 109 -38.36 3.21 -16.41
C THR A 109 -39.74 2.63 -16.68
N GLY A 110 -40.10 1.52 -16.05
CA GLY A 110 -41.34 0.77 -16.34
C GLY A 110 -41.31 -0.02 -17.64
N SER A 111 -40.20 0.00 -18.40
CA SER A 111 -40.11 -0.63 -19.72
C SER A 111 -39.12 -1.80 -19.75
N ARG A 112 -39.58 -2.97 -20.22
CA ARG A 112 -38.71 -4.15 -20.39
C ARG A 112 -37.65 -3.94 -21.45
N ARG A 113 -37.97 -3.17 -22.51
CA ARG A 113 -37.02 -2.91 -23.59
C ARG A 113 -35.84 -2.10 -23.07
N ILE A 114 -36.12 -1.00 -22.35
CA ILE A 114 -35.09 -0.15 -21.73
C ILE A 114 -34.29 -0.92 -20.68
N ALA A 115 -34.93 -1.74 -19.85
CA ALA A 115 -34.24 -2.61 -18.91
C ALA A 115 -33.24 -3.56 -19.59
N GLY A 116 -33.60 -4.07 -20.78
CA GLY A 116 -32.70 -4.88 -21.62
C GLY A 116 -31.45 -4.10 -22.06
N TYR A 117 -31.61 -2.86 -22.51
CA TYR A 117 -30.47 -1.96 -22.81
C TYR A 117 -29.61 -1.72 -21.56
N GLY A 118 -30.24 -1.49 -20.40
CA GLY A 118 -29.53 -1.28 -19.14
C GLY A 118 -28.69 -2.48 -18.71
N ALA A 119 -29.19 -3.71 -18.94
CA ALA A 119 -28.41 -4.92 -18.67
C ALA A 119 -27.17 -5.03 -19.56
N VAL A 120 -27.30 -4.75 -20.87
CA VAL A 120 -26.16 -4.77 -21.80
C VAL A 120 -25.14 -3.68 -21.44
N MET A 121 -25.61 -2.48 -21.10
CA MET A 121 -24.74 -1.36 -20.72
C MET A 121 -24.03 -1.59 -19.38
N ALA A 122 -24.66 -2.31 -18.45
CA ALA A 122 -24.04 -2.68 -17.19
C ALA A 122 -22.80 -3.56 -17.37
N VAL A 123 -22.79 -4.46 -18.38
CA VAL A 123 -21.61 -5.27 -18.73
C VAL A 123 -20.42 -4.40 -19.11
N PHE A 124 -20.66 -3.33 -19.86
CA PHE A 124 -19.61 -2.41 -20.32
C PHE A 124 -19.49 -1.16 -19.44
N SER A 125 -19.98 -1.22 -18.20
CA SER A 125 -19.85 -0.11 -17.26
C SER A 125 -18.40 0.02 -16.81
N SER A 126 -17.75 1.15 -17.12
CA SER A 126 -16.35 1.41 -16.79
C SER A 126 -16.09 1.23 -15.28
N THR A 127 -16.99 1.73 -14.44
CA THR A 127 -16.89 1.60 -13.00
C THR A 127 -16.98 0.16 -12.51
N PHE A 128 -17.83 -0.67 -13.13
CA PHE A 128 -17.93 -2.08 -12.77
C PHE A 128 -16.66 -2.82 -13.17
N VAL A 129 -16.14 -2.53 -14.37
CA VAL A 129 -14.88 -3.08 -14.86
C VAL A 129 -13.73 -2.72 -13.92
N GLU A 130 -13.61 -1.47 -13.52
CA GLU A 130 -12.60 -1.01 -12.56
C GLU A 130 -12.73 -1.69 -11.20
N THR A 131 -13.95 -1.70 -10.62
CA THR A 131 -14.17 -2.28 -9.29
C THR A 131 -13.84 -3.78 -9.24
N LEU A 132 -14.10 -4.52 -10.32
CA LEU A 132 -13.84 -5.95 -10.42
C LEU A 132 -12.40 -6.28 -10.86
N HIS A 133 -11.91 -5.64 -11.92
CA HIS A 133 -10.68 -6.01 -12.61
C HIS A 133 -9.45 -5.19 -12.19
N ILE A 134 -9.61 -4.06 -11.49
CA ILE A 134 -8.51 -3.27 -10.92
C ILE A 134 -8.51 -3.39 -9.38
N PHE A 135 -9.63 -3.11 -8.72
CA PHE A 135 -9.67 -3.11 -7.25
C PHE A 135 -9.95 -4.48 -6.64
N GLY A 136 -10.74 -5.34 -7.29
CA GLY A 136 -11.06 -6.67 -6.74
C GLY A 136 -12.01 -6.64 -5.53
N GLN A 137 -12.82 -5.59 -5.38
CA GLN A 137 -13.71 -5.37 -4.23
C GLN A 137 -14.97 -6.27 -4.25
N LEU A 138 -14.78 -7.58 -4.14
CA LEU A 138 -15.86 -8.58 -4.22
C LEU A 138 -17.00 -8.33 -3.22
N PRO A 139 -16.76 -8.03 -1.92
CA PRO A 139 -17.81 -7.70 -0.96
C PRO A 139 -18.69 -6.52 -1.38
N SER A 140 -18.07 -5.46 -1.89
CA SER A 140 -18.78 -4.27 -2.38
C SER A 140 -19.68 -4.60 -3.56
N ILE A 141 -19.16 -5.35 -4.54
CA ILE A 141 -19.90 -5.75 -5.75
C ILE A 141 -21.07 -6.67 -5.38
N SER A 142 -20.84 -7.69 -4.55
CA SER A 142 -21.89 -8.61 -4.11
C SER A 142 -23.01 -7.88 -3.38
N ALA A 143 -22.66 -7.03 -2.41
CA ALA A 143 -23.62 -6.23 -1.65
C ALA A 143 -24.44 -5.30 -2.56
N LEU A 144 -23.76 -4.54 -3.44
CA LEU A 144 -24.42 -3.62 -4.36
C LEU A 144 -25.38 -4.35 -5.30
N SER A 145 -24.96 -5.50 -5.84
CA SER A 145 -25.76 -6.31 -6.75
C SER A 145 -27.07 -6.79 -6.10
N ILE A 146 -27.01 -7.20 -4.84
CA ILE A 146 -28.18 -7.64 -4.07
C ILE A 146 -29.05 -6.43 -3.68
N LEU A 147 -28.45 -5.29 -3.33
CA LEU A 147 -29.17 -4.05 -3.07
C LEU A 147 -30.03 -3.63 -4.27
N LEU A 148 -29.48 -3.69 -5.49
CA LEU A 148 -30.20 -3.38 -6.73
C LEU A 148 -31.43 -4.29 -6.94
N HIS A 149 -31.33 -5.57 -6.54
CA HIS A 149 -32.49 -6.46 -6.53
C HIS A 149 -33.53 -6.07 -5.47
N ALA A 150 -33.06 -5.74 -4.26
CA ALA A 150 -33.92 -5.35 -3.15
C ALA A 150 -34.74 -4.09 -3.48
N MET A 151 -34.19 -3.14 -4.23
CA MET A 151 -34.87 -1.89 -4.63
C MET A 151 -36.27 -2.12 -5.18
N THR A 152 -36.45 -3.12 -6.04
CA THR A 152 -37.75 -3.40 -6.67
C THR A 152 -38.78 -3.87 -5.64
N GLU A 153 -38.37 -4.74 -4.71
CA GLU A 153 -39.23 -5.32 -3.68
C GLU A 153 -39.60 -4.25 -2.63
N ILE A 154 -38.65 -3.37 -2.26
CA ILE A 154 -38.88 -2.24 -1.35
C ILE A 154 -39.95 -1.31 -1.93
N TYR A 155 -39.81 -0.89 -3.19
CA TYR A 155 -40.78 -0.02 -3.85
C TYR A 155 -42.19 -0.63 -3.82
N LEU A 156 -42.30 -1.91 -4.17
CA LEU A 156 -43.57 -2.62 -4.21
C LEU A 156 -44.20 -2.74 -2.82
N TYR A 157 -43.40 -2.95 -1.76
CA TYR A 157 -43.92 -2.95 -0.39
C TYR A 157 -44.48 -1.59 0.00
N ILE A 158 -43.72 -0.50 -0.19
CA ILE A 158 -44.17 0.85 0.18
C ILE A 158 -45.49 1.15 -0.54
N LYS A 159 -45.54 0.96 -1.87
CA LYS A 159 -46.72 1.28 -2.69
C LYS A 159 -47.94 0.39 -2.38
N THR A 160 -47.75 -0.93 -2.19
CA THR A 160 -48.88 -1.88 -2.09
C THR A 160 -49.22 -2.36 -0.69
N GLY A 161 -48.31 -2.21 0.28
CA GLY A 161 -48.46 -2.71 1.66
C GLY A 161 -48.42 -4.23 1.80
N LYS A 162 -48.14 -5.00 0.74
CA LYS A 162 -48.17 -6.47 0.78
C LYS A 162 -46.98 -7.04 1.56
N THR A 163 -47.25 -7.84 2.58
CA THR A 163 -46.24 -8.47 3.46
C THR A 163 -45.20 -9.29 2.71
N ARG A 164 -45.56 -9.93 1.60
CA ARG A 164 -44.60 -10.65 0.75
C ARG A 164 -43.41 -9.77 0.36
N TYR A 165 -43.70 -8.56 -0.13
CA TYR A 165 -42.67 -7.63 -0.62
C TYR A 165 -41.81 -7.08 0.52
N PHE A 166 -42.38 -6.98 1.72
CA PHE A 166 -41.63 -6.67 2.93
C PHE A 166 -40.63 -7.77 3.29
N ILE A 167 -41.06 -9.04 3.29
CA ILE A 167 -40.19 -10.16 3.64
C ILE A 167 -39.09 -10.37 2.58
N THR A 168 -39.42 -10.30 1.28
CA THR A 168 -38.42 -10.44 0.21
C THR A 168 -37.38 -9.31 0.26
N SER A 169 -37.80 -8.06 0.48
CA SER A 169 -36.86 -6.94 0.60
C SER A 169 -36.02 -7.01 1.88
N ALA A 170 -36.60 -7.35 3.03
CA ALA A 170 -35.88 -7.50 4.29
C ALA A 170 -34.81 -8.60 4.21
N THR A 171 -35.14 -9.75 3.60
CA THR A 171 -34.19 -10.86 3.44
C THR A 171 -33.04 -10.52 2.50
N MET A 172 -33.29 -9.85 1.36
CA MET A 172 -32.21 -9.37 0.48
C MET A 172 -31.34 -8.28 1.15
N LEU A 173 -31.96 -7.39 1.94
CA LEU A 173 -31.23 -6.36 2.67
C LEU A 173 -30.33 -6.98 3.76
N ALA A 174 -30.79 -8.01 4.45
CA ALA A 174 -29.98 -8.76 5.41
C ALA A 174 -28.71 -9.36 4.75
N VAL A 175 -28.84 -9.95 3.57
CA VAL A 175 -27.69 -10.46 2.78
C VAL A 175 -26.75 -9.32 2.35
N THR A 176 -27.31 -8.15 2.02
CA THR A 176 -26.51 -6.96 1.67
C THR A 176 -25.65 -6.51 2.86
N VAL A 177 -26.23 -6.44 4.06
CA VAL A 177 -25.55 -6.08 5.32
C VAL A 177 -24.41 -7.03 5.66
N THR A 178 -24.65 -8.34 5.54
CA THR A 178 -23.66 -9.35 5.89
C THR A 178 -22.57 -9.49 4.83
N SER A 179 -22.82 -9.04 3.59
CA SER A 179 -21.82 -8.96 2.51
C SER A 179 -20.85 -7.79 2.69
N HIS A 180 -21.38 -6.59 2.94
CA HIS A 180 -20.57 -5.39 3.16
C HIS A 180 -21.42 -4.37 3.90
N HIS A 181 -20.95 -3.82 5.03
CA HIS A 181 -21.77 -3.00 5.92
C HIS A 181 -21.88 -1.53 5.48
N VAL A 182 -20.86 -1.01 4.79
CA VAL A 182 -20.83 0.38 4.30
C VAL A 182 -21.81 0.58 3.13
N THR A 183 -21.93 -0.40 2.23
CA THR A 183 -22.88 -0.35 1.09
C THR A 183 -24.33 -0.15 1.53
N PRO A 184 -24.90 -0.88 2.51
CA PRO A 184 -26.26 -0.65 3.00
C PRO A 184 -26.36 0.57 3.91
N LEU A 185 -25.33 0.94 4.68
CA LEU A 185 -25.36 2.16 5.49
C LEU A 185 -25.56 3.40 4.61
N PHE A 186 -24.73 3.56 3.58
CA PHE A 186 -24.89 4.65 2.61
C PHE A 186 -25.96 4.37 1.58
N GLY A 187 -26.20 3.11 1.22
CA GLY A 187 -27.29 2.69 0.34
C GLY A 187 -28.66 3.02 0.91
N MET A 188 -28.82 2.98 2.24
CA MET A 188 -30.02 3.47 2.93
C MET A 188 -30.28 4.95 2.62
N VAL A 189 -29.23 5.78 2.67
CA VAL A 189 -29.30 7.23 2.43
C VAL A 189 -29.46 7.54 0.95
N PHE A 190 -28.64 6.95 0.08
CA PHE A 190 -28.53 7.35 -1.32
C PHE A 190 -29.38 6.56 -2.30
N PHE A 191 -29.84 5.35 -1.95
CA PHE A 191 -30.69 4.54 -2.83
C PHE A 191 -32.07 4.28 -2.23
N ILE A 192 -32.15 3.79 -0.99
CA ILE A 192 -33.43 3.40 -0.36
C ILE A 192 -34.28 4.62 0.01
N ALA A 193 -33.72 5.65 0.65
CA ALA A 193 -34.45 6.87 0.97
C ALA A 193 -35.03 7.56 -0.27
N PRO A 194 -34.26 7.81 -1.35
CA PRO A 194 -34.84 8.39 -2.56
C PRO A 194 -35.82 7.45 -3.27
N LEU A 195 -35.64 6.13 -3.18
CA LEU A 195 -36.65 5.17 -3.64
C LEU A 195 -37.96 5.31 -2.87
N MET A 196 -37.93 5.39 -1.54
CA MET A 196 -39.14 5.58 -0.73
C MET A 196 -39.84 6.87 -1.12
N GLY A 197 -39.10 7.97 -1.32
CA GLY A 197 -39.62 9.23 -1.85
C GLY A 197 -40.27 9.07 -3.23
N MET A 198 -39.62 8.35 -4.15
CA MET A 198 -40.15 8.04 -5.48
C MET A 198 -41.41 7.18 -5.43
N ALA A 199 -41.47 6.17 -4.54
CA ALA A 199 -42.64 5.31 -4.38
C ALA A 199 -43.86 6.11 -3.90
N VAL A 200 -43.67 7.03 -2.96
CA VAL A 200 -44.72 7.95 -2.50
C VAL A 200 -45.09 8.95 -3.60
N MET A 201 -44.13 9.46 -4.35
CA MET A 201 -44.37 10.36 -5.48
C MET A 201 -45.23 9.68 -6.57
N ASP A 202 -44.94 8.41 -6.89
CA ASP A 202 -45.73 7.60 -7.82
C ASP A 202 -47.15 7.34 -7.26
N ALA A 203 -47.30 7.04 -5.97
CA ALA A 203 -48.61 6.88 -5.34
C ALA A 203 -49.43 8.19 -5.31
N ALA A 204 -48.77 9.32 -5.10
CA ALA A 204 -49.40 10.64 -5.12
C ALA A 204 -49.82 11.03 -6.55
N ARG A 205 -49.01 10.65 -7.56
CA ARG A 205 -49.30 10.88 -8.97
C ARG A 205 -50.57 10.15 -9.43
N GLU A 206 -50.84 8.96 -8.90
CA GLU A 206 -52.04 8.16 -9.21
C GLU A 206 -53.34 8.79 -8.67
N LYS A 207 -53.26 9.72 -7.71
CA LYS A 207 -54.44 10.42 -7.16
C LYS A 207 -54.84 11.68 -7.93
N VAL A 208 -54.02 12.11 -8.89
CA VAL A 208 -54.24 13.34 -9.66
C VAL A 208 -54.24 13.03 -11.16
N ALA A 209 -54.88 13.87 -11.97
CA ALA A 209 -54.95 13.65 -13.41
C ALA A 209 -53.61 13.87 -14.12
N SER A 210 -52.81 14.86 -13.69
CA SER A 210 -51.55 15.24 -14.32
C SER A 210 -50.41 15.47 -13.33
N TYR A 211 -49.15 15.36 -13.78
CA TYR A 211 -47.98 15.76 -12.98
C TYR A 211 -48.00 17.25 -12.62
N LYS A 212 -48.69 18.12 -13.40
CA LYS A 212 -48.84 19.55 -13.06
C LYS A 212 -49.69 19.74 -11.81
N ALA A 213 -50.76 18.97 -11.66
CA ALA A 213 -51.66 19.00 -10.50
C ALA A 213 -51.04 18.39 -9.22
N LEU A 214 -49.85 17.78 -9.31
CA LEU A 214 -49.12 17.26 -8.16
C LEU A 214 -48.46 18.41 -7.38
N THR A 215 -49.11 18.81 -6.28
CA THR A 215 -48.65 19.84 -5.33
C THR A 215 -47.99 19.21 -4.10
N PHE A 216 -47.23 20.00 -3.34
CA PHE A 216 -46.60 19.55 -2.09
C PHE A 216 -47.64 19.03 -1.08
N LYS A 217 -48.84 19.64 -1.02
CA LYS A 217 -49.93 19.20 -0.14
C LYS A 217 -50.40 17.77 -0.46
N VAL A 218 -50.56 17.44 -1.74
CA VAL A 218 -50.95 16.09 -2.20
C VAL A 218 -49.86 15.07 -1.90
N PHE A 219 -48.60 15.46 -2.13
CA PHE A 219 -47.44 14.63 -1.78
C PHE A 219 -47.41 14.35 -0.27
N TRP A 220 -47.44 15.39 0.56
CA TRP A 220 -47.39 15.28 2.02
C TRP A 220 -48.53 14.45 2.60
N ALA A 221 -49.77 14.67 2.13
CA ALA A 221 -50.92 13.85 2.53
C ALA A 221 -50.72 12.37 2.16
N THR A 222 -50.11 12.08 1.01
CA THR A 222 -49.80 10.70 0.60
C THR A 222 -48.65 10.10 1.42
N THR A 223 -47.64 10.91 1.77
CA THR A 223 -46.55 10.51 2.68
C THR A 223 -47.10 10.07 4.02
N LEU A 224 -48.00 10.85 4.63
CA LEU A 224 -48.63 10.51 5.90
C LEU A 224 -49.42 9.19 5.83
N GLN A 225 -50.12 8.94 4.73
CA GLN A 225 -50.82 7.65 4.52
C GLN A 225 -49.88 6.45 4.42
N HIS A 226 -48.66 6.65 3.91
CA HIS A 226 -47.65 5.62 3.76
C HIS A 226 -46.66 5.59 4.93
N PHE A 227 -46.78 6.51 5.89
CA PHE A 227 -45.82 6.76 6.95
C PHE A 227 -45.48 5.49 7.73
N TRP A 228 -46.48 4.74 8.20
CA TRP A 228 -46.25 3.51 8.94
C TRP A 228 -45.56 2.41 8.12
N ARG A 229 -45.74 2.38 6.79
CA ARG A 229 -45.03 1.44 5.92
C ARG A 229 -43.56 1.83 5.81
N ILE A 230 -43.29 3.13 5.61
CA ILE A 230 -41.95 3.71 5.54
C ILE A 230 -41.23 3.52 6.88
N ALA A 231 -41.85 3.90 7.99
CA ALA A 231 -41.31 3.76 9.34
C ALA A 231 -41.04 2.30 9.70
N LYS A 232 -41.97 1.39 9.40
CA LYS A 232 -41.77 -0.05 9.62
C LYS A 232 -40.61 -0.60 8.80
N PHE A 233 -40.51 -0.24 7.52
CA PHE A 233 -39.40 -0.67 6.68
C PHE A 233 -38.07 -0.08 7.14
N GLY A 234 -38.01 1.24 7.37
CA GLY A 234 -36.81 1.94 7.84
C GLY A 234 -36.33 1.41 9.20
N GLY A 235 -37.24 1.21 10.15
CA GLY A 235 -36.92 0.59 11.44
C GLY A 235 -36.41 -0.85 11.30
N THR A 236 -36.99 -1.65 10.40
CA THR A 236 -36.50 -3.00 10.10
C THR A 236 -35.13 -2.98 9.45
N ALA A 237 -34.88 -2.03 8.53
CA ALA A 237 -33.60 -1.90 7.86
C ALA A 237 -32.48 -1.50 8.83
N ILE A 238 -32.74 -0.56 9.75
CA ILE A 238 -31.81 -0.20 10.84
C ILE A 238 -31.58 -1.40 11.76
N PHE A 239 -32.66 -2.10 12.15
CA PHE A 239 -32.54 -3.31 12.96
C PHE A 239 -31.66 -4.36 12.30
N LEU A 240 -31.85 -4.65 11.00
CA LEU A 240 -31.03 -5.61 10.28
C LEU A 240 -29.57 -5.17 10.19
N LEU A 241 -29.31 -3.88 9.94
CA LEU A 241 -27.96 -3.32 9.89
C LEU A 241 -27.20 -3.51 11.21
N ILE A 242 -27.90 -3.37 12.34
CA ILE A 242 -27.31 -3.54 13.68
C ILE A 242 -27.23 -5.02 14.05
N PHE A 243 -28.31 -5.77 13.87
CA PHE A 243 -28.45 -7.14 14.35
C PHE A 243 -27.61 -8.15 13.55
N CYS A 244 -27.64 -8.09 12.21
CA CYS A 244 -27.02 -9.12 11.37
C CYS A 244 -25.50 -9.18 11.51
N ILE A 245 -24.89 -8.07 11.89
CA ILE A 245 -23.45 -7.92 12.11
C ILE A 245 -23.19 -7.32 13.50
N PHE A 246 -24.03 -7.63 14.49
CA PHE A 246 -23.87 -7.10 15.84
C PHE A 246 -22.46 -7.28 16.43
N PRO A 247 -21.77 -8.43 16.23
CA PRO A 247 -20.39 -8.59 16.69
C PRO A 247 -19.42 -7.54 16.13
N TYR A 248 -19.65 -7.05 14.90
CA TYR A 248 -18.86 -5.96 14.31
C TYR A 248 -19.02 -4.66 15.10
N TRP A 249 -20.26 -4.23 15.36
CA TRP A 249 -20.52 -3.00 16.11
C TRP A 249 -19.99 -3.07 17.55
N TYR A 250 -20.10 -4.25 18.16
CA TYR A 250 -19.53 -4.52 19.48
C TYR A 250 -18.00 -4.35 19.47
N ASN A 251 -17.34 -4.92 18.46
CA ASN A 251 -15.91 -4.77 18.26
C ASN A 251 -15.51 -3.31 18.00
N SER A 252 -16.16 -2.61 17.06
CA SER A 252 -15.86 -1.21 16.73
C SER A 252 -15.99 -0.27 17.94
N LYS A 253 -16.89 -0.56 18.88
CA LYS A 253 -17.03 0.20 20.12
C LYS A 253 -15.87 -0.05 21.10
N ARG A 254 -15.37 -1.28 21.18
CA ARG A 254 -14.28 -1.67 22.11
C ARG A 254 -12.89 -1.38 21.57
N ASN A 255 -12.74 -1.50 20.26
CA ASN A 255 -11.50 -1.34 19.52
C ASN A 255 -11.74 -0.29 18.41
N PRO A 256 -11.92 1.00 18.75
CA PRO A 256 -12.10 2.05 17.75
C PRO A 256 -10.85 2.21 16.89
N ILE A 257 -11.03 2.61 15.63
CA ILE A 257 -9.94 2.92 14.72
C ILE A 257 -9.33 4.27 15.14
N THR A 258 -8.24 4.25 15.88
CA THR A 258 -7.55 5.44 16.42
C THR A 258 -6.23 5.77 15.72
N GLN A 259 -5.87 4.99 14.70
CA GLN A 259 -4.64 5.15 13.93
C GLN A 259 -4.62 6.44 13.09
N VAL A 260 -3.41 6.95 12.82
CA VAL A 260 -3.21 8.05 11.87
C VAL A 260 -3.79 7.68 10.51
N ALA A 261 -4.52 8.63 9.91
CA ALA A 261 -5.15 8.44 8.63
C ALA A 261 -4.09 8.23 7.54
N ILE A 262 -4.20 7.10 6.85
CA ILE A 262 -3.35 6.79 5.70
C ILE A 262 -3.77 7.71 4.55
N PRO A 263 -2.86 8.39 3.83
CA PRO A 263 -3.20 9.14 2.62
C PRO A 263 -3.80 8.23 1.55
N HIS A 264 -4.88 8.66 0.88
CA HIS A 264 -5.54 7.88 -0.17
C HIS A 264 -5.96 8.79 -1.33
N GLY A 265 -5.64 8.37 -2.55
CA GLY A 265 -5.74 9.25 -3.72
C GLY A 265 -7.15 9.77 -4.03
N SER A 266 -8.21 9.08 -3.59
CA SER A 266 -9.59 9.59 -3.73
C SER A 266 -9.87 10.89 -2.95
N ARG A 267 -8.98 11.28 -2.02
CA ARG A 267 -9.08 12.51 -1.22
C ARG A 267 -8.22 13.65 -1.75
N ASP A 268 -7.40 13.38 -2.75
CA ASP A 268 -6.52 14.37 -3.37
C ASP A 268 -7.32 15.45 -4.10
N ASN A 269 -6.66 16.56 -4.39
CA ASN A 269 -7.12 17.50 -5.41
C ASN A 269 -6.79 16.91 -6.80
N PHE A 270 -7.81 16.52 -7.55
CA PHE A 270 -7.66 15.86 -8.86
C PHE A 270 -7.07 16.75 -9.95
N LEU A 271 -7.07 18.07 -9.74
CA LEU A 271 -6.43 19.02 -10.65
C LEU A 271 -4.92 19.17 -10.39
N GLU A 272 -4.48 18.89 -9.16
CA GLU A 272 -3.07 18.87 -8.77
C GLU A 272 -2.48 17.49 -9.04
N ILE A 273 -3.10 16.44 -8.49
CA ILE A 273 -2.69 15.05 -8.65
C ILE A 273 -3.55 14.39 -9.74
N THR A 274 -3.18 14.66 -10.98
CA THR A 274 -3.94 14.22 -12.18
C THR A 274 -4.07 12.70 -12.30
N SER A 275 -3.12 11.93 -11.77
CA SER A 275 -3.20 10.46 -11.70
C SER A 275 -4.35 9.98 -10.81
N SER A 276 -4.55 10.62 -9.65
CA SER A 276 -5.68 10.34 -8.76
C SER A 276 -7.00 10.72 -9.42
N GLY A 277 -7.04 11.85 -10.13
CA GLY A 277 -8.21 12.25 -10.93
C GLY A 277 -8.57 11.28 -12.06
N LEU A 278 -7.56 10.70 -12.71
CA LEU A 278 -7.76 9.69 -13.76
C LEU A 278 -8.46 8.45 -13.19
N VAL A 279 -7.92 7.89 -12.11
CA VAL A 279 -8.42 6.64 -11.50
C VAL A 279 -9.74 6.85 -10.76
N PHE A 280 -9.86 7.88 -9.91
CA PHE A 280 -11.03 7.99 -9.02
C PHE A 280 -12.18 8.84 -9.58
N PHE A 281 -12.01 9.46 -10.75
CA PHE A 281 -13.05 10.30 -11.37
C PHE A 281 -13.24 10.01 -12.87
N ILE A 282 -12.21 10.16 -13.69
CA ILE A 282 -12.35 10.04 -15.16
C ILE A 282 -12.70 8.63 -15.60
N ILE A 283 -11.99 7.60 -15.10
CA ILE A 283 -12.27 6.20 -15.43
C ILE A 283 -13.68 5.78 -14.98
N PRO A 284 -14.09 6.00 -13.72
CA PRO A 284 -15.44 5.68 -13.26
C PRO A 284 -16.54 6.30 -14.12
N TRP A 285 -16.47 7.61 -14.39
CA TRP A 285 -17.49 8.29 -15.18
C TRP A 285 -17.39 7.92 -16.67
N GLY A 286 -16.19 7.87 -17.24
CA GLY A 286 -15.96 7.57 -18.65
C GLY A 286 -16.91 8.35 -19.58
N VAL A 287 -17.64 7.62 -20.43
CA VAL A 287 -18.61 8.20 -21.37
C VAL A 287 -19.76 8.95 -20.68
N PHE A 288 -20.05 8.66 -19.41
CA PHE A 288 -21.13 9.32 -18.67
C PHE A 288 -20.87 10.82 -18.50
N LEU A 289 -19.60 11.28 -18.52
CA LEU A 289 -19.25 12.71 -18.46
C LEU A 289 -19.97 13.52 -19.55
N PHE A 290 -20.09 12.97 -20.76
CA PHE A 290 -20.75 13.64 -21.89
C PHE A 290 -22.27 13.72 -21.74
N ILE A 291 -22.85 12.90 -20.86
CA ILE A 291 -24.30 12.69 -20.73
C ILE A 291 -24.84 13.28 -19.42
N ILE A 292 -23.97 13.85 -18.58
CA ILE A 292 -24.32 14.53 -17.33
C ILE A 292 -25.54 15.48 -17.46
N PRO A 293 -25.62 16.38 -18.47
CA PRO A 293 -26.80 17.24 -18.64
C PRO A 293 -28.11 16.48 -18.73
N TYR A 294 -28.10 15.32 -19.41
CA TYR A 294 -29.28 14.47 -19.53
C TYR A 294 -29.64 13.81 -18.20
N PHE A 295 -28.63 13.36 -17.43
CA PHE A 295 -28.86 12.80 -16.09
C PHE A 295 -29.53 13.81 -15.18
N PHE A 296 -28.97 15.02 -15.05
CA PHE A 296 -29.57 16.08 -14.23
C PHE A 296 -30.96 16.48 -14.74
N TYR A 297 -31.13 16.68 -16.04
CA TYR A 297 -32.44 16.97 -16.62
C TYR A 297 -33.49 15.92 -16.24
N ARG A 298 -33.12 14.63 -16.34
CA ARG A 298 -34.06 13.54 -16.07
C ARG A 298 -34.32 13.38 -14.59
N TYR A 299 -33.28 13.43 -13.78
CA TYR A 299 -33.36 13.23 -12.34
C TYR A 299 -34.12 14.36 -11.62
N PHE A 300 -34.04 15.60 -12.10
CA PHE A 300 -34.83 16.71 -11.56
C PHE A 300 -36.25 16.80 -12.13
N SER A 301 -36.74 15.75 -12.79
CA SER A 301 -38.17 15.61 -13.08
C SER A 301 -38.97 15.26 -11.81
N LYS A 302 -40.25 15.67 -11.74
CA LYS A 302 -41.10 15.48 -10.54
C LYS A 302 -41.06 14.06 -9.96
N ARG A 303 -41.00 13.03 -10.82
CA ARG A 303 -40.95 11.62 -10.40
C ARG A 303 -39.66 11.25 -9.67
N TYR A 304 -38.51 11.72 -10.17
CA TYR A 304 -37.19 11.27 -9.73
C TYR A 304 -36.46 12.29 -8.84
N VAL A 305 -37.10 13.39 -8.45
CA VAL A 305 -36.45 14.53 -7.76
C VAL A 305 -35.60 14.09 -6.55
N PHE A 306 -36.04 13.10 -5.78
CA PHE A 306 -35.27 12.57 -4.65
C PHE A 306 -33.99 11.85 -5.10
N PHE A 307 -34.05 11.08 -6.18
CA PHE A 307 -32.85 10.53 -6.79
C PHE A 307 -31.98 11.64 -7.39
N GLY A 308 -32.53 12.76 -7.86
CA GLY A 308 -31.75 13.91 -8.31
C GLY A 308 -30.96 14.60 -7.20
N LEU A 309 -31.57 14.79 -6.03
CA LEU A 309 -30.86 15.29 -4.85
C LEU A 309 -29.74 14.32 -4.42
N SER A 310 -30.05 13.03 -4.39
CA SER A 310 -29.08 11.98 -4.06
C SER A 310 -27.91 11.94 -5.05
N PHE A 311 -28.20 11.93 -6.35
CA PHE A 311 -27.22 11.93 -7.44
C PHE A 311 -26.33 13.16 -7.42
N ALA A 312 -26.91 14.35 -7.18
CA ALA A 312 -26.14 15.59 -7.06
C ALA A 312 -25.16 15.52 -5.88
N LEU A 313 -25.61 15.04 -4.73
CA LEU A 313 -24.77 14.91 -3.55
C LEU A 313 -23.64 13.88 -3.76
N LEU A 314 -23.95 12.71 -4.32
CA LEU A 314 -22.94 11.69 -4.66
C LEU A 314 -21.89 12.23 -5.65
N THR A 315 -22.33 12.96 -6.68
CA THR A 315 -21.43 13.54 -7.68
C THR A 315 -20.48 14.55 -7.05
N ILE A 316 -20.98 15.38 -6.11
CA ILE A 316 -20.15 16.36 -5.39
C ILE A 316 -19.19 15.68 -4.43
N LEU A 317 -19.65 14.72 -3.62
CA LEU A 317 -18.81 13.96 -2.69
C LEU A 317 -17.71 13.17 -3.43
N GLY A 318 -18.01 12.68 -4.64
CA GLY A 318 -17.04 12.01 -5.50
C GLY A 318 -15.95 12.91 -6.09
N THR A 319 -16.01 14.23 -5.90
CA THR A 319 -14.93 15.16 -6.33
C THR A 319 -13.71 15.16 -5.40
N GLY A 320 -13.77 14.45 -4.27
CA GLY A 320 -12.62 14.32 -3.37
C GLY A 320 -12.22 15.66 -2.73
N GLY A 321 -10.91 15.91 -2.67
CA GLY A 321 -10.34 17.18 -2.21
C GLY A 321 -10.36 18.30 -3.25
N THR A 322 -10.82 18.03 -4.48
CA THR A 322 -10.87 19.01 -5.58
C THR A 322 -11.84 20.15 -5.29
N THR A 323 -12.91 19.89 -4.52
CA THR A 323 -13.82 20.93 -4.03
C THR A 323 -13.80 20.95 -2.51
N PRO A 324 -14.06 22.10 -1.85
CA PRO A 324 -14.09 22.16 -0.39
C PRO A 324 -15.34 21.48 0.21
N ILE A 325 -16.34 21.16 -0.62
CA ILE A 325 -17.67 20.72 -0.17
C ILE A 325 -17.62 19.37 0.57
N PRO A 326 -16.92 18.32 0.08
CA PRO A 326 -16.89 17.03 0.78
C PRO A 326 -16.29 17.15 2.18
N ARG A 327 -15.22 17.94 2.34
CA ARG A 327 -14.60 18.20 3.64
C ARG A 327 -15.52 18.99 4.58
N LEU A 328 -16.21 20.02 4.07
CA LEU A 328 -17.19 20.80 4.85
C LEU A 328 -18.39 19.97 5.29
N MET A 329 -18.89 19.06 4.45
CA MET A 329 -20.06 18.25 4.75
C MET A 329 -19.77 17.06 5.67
N LEU A 330 -18.63 16.40 5.50
CA LEU A 330 -18.24 15.23 6.28
C LEU A 330 -17.50 15.60 7.58
N GLY A 331 -16.89 16.80 7.63
CA GLY A 331 -15.94 17.19 8.68
C GLY A 331 -14.59 16.48 8.53
N GLU A 332 -13.59 16.96 9.28
CA GLU A 332 -12.20 16.46 9.22
C GLU A 332 -12.08 14.96 9.47
N MET A 333 -12.78 14.45 10.48
CA MET A 333 -12.64 13.05 10.90
C MET A 333 -13.16 12.09 9.82
N ALA A 334 -14.40 12.30 9.34
CA ALA A 334 -14.99 11.38 8.37
C ALA A 334 -14.35 11.54 6.98
N PHE A 335 -13.93 12.75 6.59
CA PHE A 335 -13.19 12.96 5.35
C PHE A 335 -11.87 12.17 5.35
N ASN A 336 -11.14 12.14 6.46
CA ASN A 336 -9.85 11.45 6.55
C ASN A 336 -9.95 9.92 6.74
N ILE A 337 -11.12 9.39 7.09
CA ILE A 337 -11.34 7.94 7.28
C ILE A 337 -12.01 7.29 6.06
N LEU A 338 -12.91 8.00 5.37
CA LEU A 338 -13.67 7.44 4.27
C LEU A 338 -12.88 7.43 2.96
N THR A 339 -13.01 6.33 2.20
CA THR A 339 -12.58 6.30 0.80
C THR A 339 -13.69 6.90 -0.06
N LEU A 340 -13.39 8.03 -0.72
CA LEU A 340 -14.40 8.85 -1.41
C LEU A 340 -14.74 8.35 -2.82
N ASP A 341 -13.92 7.45 -3.36
CA ASP A 341 -14.15 6.71 -4.61
C ASP A 341 -15.51 6.01 -4.63
N ARG A 342 -15.96 5.53 -3.46
CA ARG A 342 -17.27 4.88 -3.29
C ARG A 342 -18.44 5.79 -3.69
N PHE A 343 -18.33 7.10 -3.50
CA PHE A 343 -19.39 8.04 -3.90
C PHE A 343 -19.47 8.16 -5.42
N THR A 344 -18.32 8.18 -6.12
CA THR A 344 -18.26 8.13 -7.59
C THR A 344 -18.83 6.81 -8.12
N LEU A 345 -18.50 5.69 -7.47
CA LEU A 345 -19.10 4.38 -7.78
C LEU A 345 -20.62 4.40 -7.67
N TRP A 346 -21.16 4.91 -6.56
CA TRP A 346 -22.62 4.97 -6.39
C TRP A 346 -23.30 5.94 -7.36
N ALA A 347 -22.67 7.08 -7.69
CA ALA A 347 -23.21 8.03 -8.66
C ALA A 347 -23.38 7.40 -10.05
N THR A 348 -22.35 6.72 -10.53
CA THR A 348 -22.34 6.09 -11.86
C THR A 348 -23.29 4.90 -11.93
N ILE A 349 -23.38 4.09 -10.88
CA ILE A 349 -24.37 3.01 -10.79
C ILE A 349 -25.81 3.55 -10.77
N MET A 350 -26.03 4.68 -10.08
CA MET A 350 -27.30 5.38 -10.13
C MET A 350 -27.57 5.95 -11.53
N ALA A 351 -26.57 6.36 -12.31
CA ALA A 351 -26.78 6.85 -13.67
C ALA A 351 -27.25 5.77 -14.67
N LEU A 352 -26.93 4.48 -14.43
CA LEU A 352 -27.17 3.37 -15.37
C LEU A 352 -28.61 3.30 -15.92
N PRO A 353 -29.69 3.35 -15.12
CA PRO A 353 -31.06 3.32 -15.66
C PRO A 353 -31.39 4.47 -16.61
N ILE A 354 -30.87 5.66 -16.32
CA ILE A 354 -31.14 6.85 -17.12
C ILE A 354 -30.29 6.83 -18.38
N PHE A 355 -29.07 6.30 -18.31
CA PHE A 355 -28.26 6.04 -19.49
C PHE A 355 -28.89 4.99 -20.40
N ALA A 356 -29.48 3.92 -19.85
CA ALA A 356 -30.26 2.96 -20.61
C ALA A 356 -31.47 3.59 -21.31
N GLU A 357 -32.18 4.49 -20.63
CA GLU A 357 -33.26 5.29 -21.23
C GLU A 357 -32.73 6.15 -22.40
N PHE A 358 -31.62 6.85 -22.19
CA PHE A 358 -30.97 7.65 -23.23
C PHE A 358 -30.62 6.80 -24.47
N ALA A 359 -30.04 5.62 -24.24
CA ALA A 359 -29.66 4.68 -25.28
C ALA A 359 -30.85 4.18 -26.09
N TYR A 360 -31.92 3.76 -25.41
CA TYR A 360 -33.16 3.36 -26.08
C TYR A 360 -33.73 4.49 -26.94
N ARG A 361 -33.75 5.73 -26.42
CA ARG A 361 -34.24 6.89 -27.17
C ARG A 361 -33.35 7.22 -28.37
N MET A 362 -32.03 7.01 -28.25
CA MET A 362 -31.09 7.13 -29.35
C MET A 362 -31.30 6.06 -30.43
N VAL A 363 -31.57 4.80 -30.08
CA VAL A 363 -31.60 3.70 -31.07
C VAL A 363 -32.99 3.50 -31.69
N GLU A 364 -34.05 3.62 -30.90
CA GLU A 364 -35.43 3.27 -31.28
C GLU A 364 -36.44 4.40 -31.07
N GLY A 365 -36.10 5.45 -30.30
CA GLY A 365 -37.07 6.44 -29.82
C GLY A 365 -37.05 7.81 -30.49
N ASP A 366 -37.59 8.79 -29.76
CA ASP A 366 -37.79 10.17 -30.22
C ASP A 366 -36.50 10.98 -30.42
N LEU A 367 -35.44 10.65 -29.68
CA LEU A 367 -34.13 11.30 -29.82
C LEU A 367 -33.47 10.94 -31.16
N LYS A 368 -33.61 9.69 -31.62
CA LYS A 368 -33.22 9.28 -32.98
C LYS A 368 -33.86 10.16 -34.03
N THR A 369 -35.19 10.24 -34.02
CA THR A 369 -35.96 11.01 -35.01
C THR A 369 -35.55 12.48 -34.99
N LEU A 370 -35.38 13.07 -33.80
CA LEU A 370 -34.97 14.46 -33.67
C LEU A 370 -33.57 14.71 -34.25
N ILE A 371 -32.59 13.85 -33.95
CA ILE A 371 -31.22 13.99 -34.48
C ILE A 371 -31.21 13.79 -36.00
N GLN A 372 -31.92 12.76 -36.50
CA GLN A 372 -31.99 12.50 -37.93
C GLN A 372 -32.66 13.64 -38.71
N THR A 373 -33.68 14.28 -38.13
CA THR A 373 -34.36 15.43 -38.74
C THR A 373 -33.49 16.69 -38.72
N LYS A 374 -32.74 16.92 -37.63
CA LYS A 374 -31.98 18.18 -37.44
C LYS A 374 -30.57 18.13 -38.04
N PHE A 375 -29.90 16.97 -37.99
CA PHE A 375 -28.48 16.79 -38.33
C PHE A 375 -28.23 15.66 -39.35
N GLY A 376 -29.27 14.92 -39.75
CA GLY A 376 -29.17 13.85 -40.75
C GLY A 376 -28.88 12.45 -40.18
N GLY A 377 -29.14 11.42 -40.99
CA GLY A 377 -28.98 10.01 -40.62
C GLY A 377 -27.53 9.58 -40.40
N VAL A 378 -26.59 10.16 -41.14
CA VAL A 378 -25.15 9.87 -41.02
C VAL A 378 -24.62 10.35 -39.67
N TYR A 379 -24.91 11.60 -39.31
CA TYR A 379 -24.51 12.18 -38.02
C TYR A 379 -24.99 11.34 -36.84
N HIS A 380 -26.25 10.88 -36.88
CA HIS A 380 -26.80 10.00 -35.86
C HIS A 380 -26.00 8.69 -35.70
N ARG A 381 -25.63 8.03 -36.80
CA ARG A 381 -24.84 6.79 -36.77
C ARG A 381 -23.43 7.03 -36.25
N VAL A 382 -22.78 8.12 -36.68
CA VAL A 382 -21.45 8.50 -36.19
C VAL A 382 -21.48 8.78 -34.69
N LEU A 383 -22.46 9.55 -34.21
CA LEU A 383 -22.62 9.84 -32.78
C LEU A 383 -22.88 8.56 -31.96
N GLY A 384 -23.74 7.67 -32.45
CA GLY A 384 -23.95 6.36 -31.82
C GLY A 384 -22.68 5.50 -31.79
N GLY A 385 -21.92 5.50 -32.90
CA GLY A 385 -20.63 4.83 -33.02
C GLY A 385 -19.57 5.40 -32.07
N LEU A 386 -19.51 6.72 -31.89
CA LEU A 386 -18.60 7.37 -30.94
C LEU A 386 -18.93 7.04 -29.48
N ILE A 387 -20.22 6.99 -29.11
CA ILE A 387 -20.63 6.62 -27.75
C ILE A 387 -20.29 5.14 -27.48
N ALA A 388 -20.66 4.23 -28.40
CA ALA A 388 -20.37 2.81 -28.26
C ALA A 388 -18.85 2.52 -28.30
N GLY A 389 -18.14 3.12 -29.25
CA GLY A 389 -16.69 3.04 -29.36
C GLY A 389 -15.98 3.65 -28.16
N GLY A 390 -16.48 4.76 -27.62
CA GLY A 390 -15.98 5.36 -26.39
C GLY A 390 -16.17 4.46 -25.17
N MET A 391 -17.31 3.77 -25.06
CA MET A 391 -17.52 2.80 -23.97
C MET A 391 -16.54 1.62 -24.08
N LEU A 392 -16.39 1.06 -25.28
CA LEU A 392 -15.43 -0.02 -25.53
C LEU A 392 -13.99 0.43 -25.28
N PHE A 393 -13.63 1.64 -25.71
CA PHE A 393 -12.34 2.25 -25.43
C PHE A 393 -12.09 2.35 -23.93
N MET A 394 -13.05 2.86 -23.14
CA MET A 394 -12.91 2.94 -21.69
C MET A 394 -12.74 1.56 -21.05
N VAL A 395 -13.52 0.56 -21.49
CA VAL A 395 -13.38 -0.81 -20.99
C VAL A 395 -11.98 -1.38 -21.27
N LEU A 396 -11.51 -1.26 -22.52
CA LEU A 396 -10.18 -1.73 -22.92
C LEU A 396 -9.07 -0.97 -22.19
N PHE A 397 -9.18 0.35 -22.09
CA PHE A 397 -8.24 1.23 -21.40
C PHE A 397 -8.13 0.85 -19.91
N THR A 398 -9.26 0.74 -19.22
CA THR A 398 -9.32 0.34 -17.80
C THR A 398 -8.70 -1.03 -17.59
N MET A 399 -9.04 -2.03 -18.42
CA MET A 399 -8.46 -3.37 -18.29
C MET A 399 -6.97 -3.44 -18.60
N THR A 400 -6.48 -2.55 -19.48
CA THR A 400 -5.06 -2.53 -19.88
C THR A 400 -4.22 -1.60 -19.00
N LEU A 401 -4.82 -0.87 -18.07
CA LEU A 401 -4.12 0.07 -17.18
C LEU A 401 -2.97 -0.61 -16.43
N GLY A 402 -3.18 -1.85 -15.98
CA GLY A 402 -2.16 -2.65 -15.29
C GLY A 402 -0.95 -3.02 -16.16
N TYR A 403 -1.05 -2.99 -17.50
CA TYR A 403 0.10 -3.18 -18.40
C TYR A 403 0.94 -1.92 -18.53
N PHE A 404 0.31 -0.74 -18.53
CA PHE A 404 1.04 0.53 -18.58
C PHE A 404 1.69 0.86 -17.24
N ARG A 405 1.02 0.53 -16.13
CA ARG A 405 1.54 0.72 -14.78
C ARG A 405 1.08 -0.44 -13.90
N PRO A 406 1.95 -1.43 -13.64
CA PRO A 406 1.61 -2.55 -12.77
C PRO A 406 1.15 -2.08 -11.40
N SER A 407 -0.02 -2.55 -10.96
CA SER A 407 -0.57 -2.30 -9.63
C SER A 407 0.13 -3.12 -8.54
N GLN A 408 0.78 -4.22 -8.93
CA GLN A 408 1.47 -5.15 -8.04
C GLN A 408 2.82 -5.59 -8.63
N PRO A 409 3.76 -6.03 -7.76
CA PRO A 409 4.99 -6.68 -8.21
C PRO A 409 4.72 -7.92 -9.08
N ALA A 410 5.74 -8.37 -9.79
CA ALA A 410 5.67 -9.60 -10.58
C ALA A 410 5.22 -10.80 -9.72
N LYS A 411 4.51 -11.74 -10.33
CA LYS A 411 3.93 -12.89 -9.62
C LYS A 411 5.03 -13.75 -8.99
N ILE A 412 4.94 -13.97 -7.69
CA ILE A 412 5.90 -14.73 -6.88
C ILE A 412 5.45 -16.20 -6.78
N LYS A 413 6.39 -17.12 -6.99
CA LYS A 413 6.18 -18.54 -6.69
C LYS A 413 6.34 -18.75 -5.18
N MET A 414 5.22 -18.98 -4.49
CA MET A 414 5.21 -19.08 -3.02
C MET A 414 5.78 -20.39 -2.45
N LEU A 415 5.73 -21.49 -3.22
CA LEU A 415 6.06 -22.83 -2.71
C LEU A 415 7.45 -22.92 -2.05
N PRO A 416 8.54 -22.36 -2.61
CA PRO A 416 9.85 -22.38 -1.93
C PRO A 416 9.84 -21.68 -0.56
N ILE A 417 9.07 -20.60 -0.42
CA ILE A 417 8.94 -19.86 0.85
C ILE A 417 8.13 -20.67 1.86
N VAL A 418 7.02 -21.26 1.40
CA VAL A 418 6.16 -22.11 2.24
C VAL A 418 6.94 -23.33 2.73
N ASN A 419 7.69 -23.99 1.85
CA ASN A 419 8.56 -25.11 2.20
C ASN A 419 9.64 -24.70 3.20
N PHE A 420 10.26 -23.52 3.00
CA PHE A 420 11.23 -22.99 3.94
C PHE A 420 10.59 -22.76 5.33
N LEU A 421 9.43 -22.11 5.40
CA LEU A 421 8.74 -21.83 6.68
C LEU A 421 8.22 -23.10 7.36
N GLY A 422 7.81 -24.11 6.60
CA GLY A 422 7.36 -25.41 7.13
C GLY A 422 8.50 -26.36 7.49
N ALA A 423 9.74 -26.06 7.09
CA ALA A 423 10.92 -26.83 7.47
C ALA A 423 11.48 -26.35 8.81
N ASP A 424 12.10 -27.26 9.56
CA ASP A 424 12.94 -26.97 10.74
C ASP A 424 12.29 -26.04 11.79
N SER A 425 10.97 -26.16 11.97
CA SER A 425 10.17 -25.34 12.90
C SER A 425 10.33 -23.84 12.66
N HIS A 426 10.65 -23.40 11.44
CA HIS A 426 10.83 -21.99 11.11
C HIS A 426 9.57 -21.15 11.33
N ASP A 427 8.39 -21.78 11.32
CA ASP A 427 7.10 -21.21 11.69
C ASP A 427 6.94 -20.87 13.17
N SER A 428 7.87 -21.31 14.03
CA SER A 428 7.96 -20.91 15.44
C SER A 428 8.41 -19.46 15.64
N TRP A 429 8.84 -18.79 14.58
CA TRP A 429 9.20 -17.36 14.58
C TRP A 429 8.36 -16.57 13.59
N ARG A 430 8.31 -15.25 13.79
CA ARG A 430 7.67 -14.36 12.83
C ARG A 430 8.58 -14.10 11.64
N TYR A 431 7.96 -13.86 10.48
CA TYR A 431 8.64 -13.41 9.27
C TYR A 431 8.18 -12.02 8.81
N LEU A 432 8.94 -11.39 7.92
CA LEU A 432 8.56 -10.14 7.25
C LEU A 432 8.82 -10.25 5.74
N PRO A 433 7.80 -10.11 4.88
CA PRO A 433 7.98 -10.04 3.43
C PRO A 433 8.26 -8.58 2.99
N LEU A 434 9.26 -8.38 2.12
CA LEU A 434 9.61 -7.07 1.56
C LEU A 434 9.62 -7.14 0.02
N GLY A 435 8.79 -6.32 -0.64
CA GLY A 435 8.66 -6.29 -2.11
C GLY A 435 7.67 -7.32 -2.67
N PHE A 436 6.64 -7.69 -1.90
CA PHE A 436 5.63 -8.68 -2.26
C PHE A 436 4.33 -8.04 -2.75
N GLY A 437 4.05 -6.78 -2.40
CA GLY A 437 2.76 -6.16 -2.60
C GLY A 437 1.65 -7.00 -1.96
N ASP A 438 0.46 -7.02 -2.56
CA ASP A 438 -0.70 -7.73 -1.96
C ASP A 438 -0.53 -9.25 -1.93
N GLN A 439 0.48 -9.77 -2.65
CA GLN A 439 0.80 -11.20 -2.66
C GLN A 439 1.25 -11.71 -1.29
N MET A 440 1.64 -10.84 -0.35
CA MET A 440 1.87 -11.24 1.04
C MET A 440 0.63 -11.90 1.66
N ALA A 441 -0.58 -11.48 1.28
CA ALA A 441 -1.80 -12.07 1.80
C ALA A 441 -2.00 -13.49 1.29
N TRP A 442 -1.57 -13.76 0.05
CA TRP A 442 -1.56 -15.10 -0.52
C TRP A 442 -0.49 -15.99 0.10
N LEU A 443 0.66 -15.45 0.50
CA LEU A 443 1.66 -16.17 1.29
C LEU A 443 1.10 -16.55 2.67
N SER A 444 0.52 -15.59 3.40
CA SER A 444 -0.07 -15.83 4.73
C SER A 444 -1.24 -16.83 4.71
N ALA A 445 -1.97 -16.94 3.60
CA ALA A 445 -3.03 -17.95 3.43
C ALA A 445 -2.50 -19.38 3.21
N GLN A 446 -1.20 -19.56 2.91
CA GLN A 446 -0.60 -20.87 2.62
C GLN A 446 0.31 -21.40 3.74
N THR A 447 0.51 -20.63 4.81
CA THR A 447 1.39 -21.01 5.92
C THR A 447 0.76 -20.66 7.26
N GLY A 448 1.07 -21.46 8.29
CA GLY A 448 0.74 -21.15 9.69
C GLY A 448 1.69 -20.15 10.33
N ALA A 449 2.85 -19.86 9.69
CA ALA A 449 3.82 -18.90 10.19
C ALA A 449 3.19 -17.49 10.28
N MET A 450 3.54 -16.77 11.35
CA MET A 450 3.00 -15.44 11.63
C MET A 450 3.90 -14.32 11.10
N THR A 451 3.35 -13.15 10.85
CA THR A 451 4.09 -11.94 10.48
C THR A 451 3.68 -10.74 11.32
N VAL A 452 4.59 -9.78 11.46
CA VAL A 452 4.35 -8.50 12.14
C VAL A 452 3.59 -7.52 11.24
N ASP A 453 3.60 -7.73 9.93
CA ASP A 453 2.90 -6.92 8.95
C ASP A 453 1.51 -7.51 8.62
N GLY A 454 0.77 -6.88 7.72
CA GLY A 454 -0.52 -7.39 7.24
C GLY A 454 -1.10 -6.51 6.14
N ASN A 455 -2.09 -7.05 5.41
CA ASN A 455 -2.69 -6.33 4.28
C ASN A 455 -4.06 -5.72 4.59
N TYR A 456 -4.59 -5.88 5.82
CA TYR A 456 -5.84 -5.25 6.25
C TYR A 456 -5.55 -4.09 7.22
N HIS A 457 -5.39 -2.88 6.70
CA HIS A 457 -4.83 -1.76 7.46
C HIS A 457 -5.74 -1.21 8.58
N SER A 458 -7.04 -1.52 8.56
CA SER A 458 -7.96 -1.15 9.64
C SER A 458 -7.77 -1.98 10.91
N ALA A 459 -7.04 -3.11 10.82
CA ALA A 459 -6.75 -3.98 11.95
C ALA A 459 -5.32 -3.82 12.50
N ARG A 460 -4.58 -2.78 12.08
CA ARG A 460 -3.25 -2.49 12.63
C ARG A 460 -3.38 -2.21 14.13
N ARG A 461 -2.50 -2.83 14.92
CA ARG A 461 -2.47 -2.70 16.39
C ARG A 461 -1.11 -2.31 16.94
N LEU A 462 -0.05 -2.53 16.16
CA LEU A 462 1.31 -2.22 16.58
C LEU A 462 1.52 -0.71 16.52
N PRO A 463 2.02 -0.07 17.59
CA PRO A 463 2.28 1.37 17.62
C PRO A 463 3.09 1.87 16.43
N GLU A 464 4.09 1.09 16.01
CA GLU A 464 4.97 1.40 14.87
C GLU A 464 4.24 1.51 13.53
N LEU A 465 3.03 0.94 13.45
CA LEU A 465 2.13 0.98 12.30
C LEU A 465 0.93 1.92 12.52
N THR A 466 0.50 2.17 13.76
CA THR A 466 -0.69 3.00 14.04
C THR A 466 -0.38 4.47 14.23
N THR A 467 0.84 4.83 14.63
CA THR A 467 1.26 6.23 14.80
C THR A 467 1.78 6.86 13.50
N ARG A 468 1.96 6.07 12.44
CA ARG A 468 2.54 6.52 11.15
C ARG A 468 1.62 6.27 9.97
N ALA A 469 1.75 7.08 8.91
CA ALA A 469 0.93 7.01 7.71
C ALA A 469 1.35 5.90 6.72
N ILE A 470 1.56 4.67 7.21
CA ILE A 470 2.15 3.56 6.45
C ILE A 470 1.19 2.37 6.35
N GLU A 471 0.77 2.01 5.14
CA GLU A 471 -0.11 0.86 4.90
C GLU A 471 0.54 -0.47 5.27
N ARG A 472 1.75 -0.71 4.77
CA ARG A 472 2.59 -1.90 4.95
C ARG A 472 4.04 -1.49 5.14
N ILE A 473 4.81 -2.32 5.84
CA ILE A 473 6.22 -2.03 6.11
C ILE A 473 7.02 -1.98 4.80
N GLU A 474 6.68 -2.79 3.80
CA GLU A 474 7.29 -2.71 2.48
C GLU A 474 7.06 -1.34 1.80
N ASN A 475 5.94 -0.65 2.05
CA ASN A 475 5.70 0.67 1.45
C ASN A 475 6.65 1.75 1.98
N SER A 476 7.53 1.42 2.93
CA SER A 476 8.57 2.31 3.45
C SER A 476 9.44 2.95 2.37
N LYS A 477 9.75 2.23 1.29
CA LYS A 477 10.46 2.74 0.11
C LYS A 477 9.78 3.96 -0.56
N PHE A 478 8.44 4.02 -0.49
CA PHE A 478 7.63 5.04 -1.16
C PHE A 478 7.05 6.10 -0.20
N ARG A 479 7.19 5.91 1.11
CA ARG A 479 6.64 6.79 2.16
C ARG A 479 7.72 7.61 2.87
N GLY A 480 8.93 7.65 2.32
CA GLY A 480 10.04 8.44 2.84
C GLY A 480 10.43 8.09 4.28
N VAL A 481 10.76 9.11 5.05
CA VAL A 481 11.35 8.95 6.39
C VAL A 481 10.40 8.28 7.39
N GLU A 482 9.10 8.58 7.34
CA GLU A 482 8.12 7.91 8.20
C GLU A 482 8.15 6.40 7.95
N GLY A 483 8.09 6.04 6.67
CA GLY A 483 8.21 4.69 6.13
C GLY A 483 9.43 3.94 6.65
N ILE A 484 10.60 4.45 6.30
CA ILE A 484 11.90 3.84 6.64
C ILE A 484 12.09 3.77 8.16
N GLY A 485 11.67 4.78 8.91
CA GLY A 485 11.78 4.77 10.36
C GLY A 485 10.90 3.69 11.03
N SER A 486 9.75 3.33 10.45
CA SER A 486 8.93 2.21 10.96
C SER A 486 9.64 0.88 10.74
N LEU A 487 10.15 0.66 9.51
CA LEU A 487 10.94 -0.52 9.17
C LEU A 487 12.15 -0.64 10.12
N GLN A 488 12.90 0.44 10.32
CA GLN A 488 14.07 0.46 11.21
C GLN A 488 13.75 0.02 12.64
N GLN A 489 12.57 0.34 13.19
CA GLN A 489 12.17 -0.10 14.52
C GLN A 489 11.99 -1.62 14.61
N PHE A 490 11.36 -2.23 13.61
CA PHE A 490 11.24 -3.69 13.53
C PHE A 490 12.59 -4.39 13.34
N LEU A 491 13.48 -3.79 12.54
CA LEU A 491 14.81 -4.35 12.26
C LEU A 491 15.79 -4.21 13.42
N THR A 492 15.65 -3.15 14.22
CA THR A 492 16.57 -2.87 15.32
C THR A 492 16.19 -3.65 16.57
N VAL A 493 14.90 -3.79 16.90
CA VAL A 493 14.44 -4.55 18.08
C VAL A 493 13.55 -5.74 17.68
N PRO A 494 14.08 -6.71 16.91
CA PRO A 494 13.29 -7.85 16.41
C PRO A 494 12.82 -8.79 17.52
N GLU A 495 13.53 -8.84 18.66
CA GLU A 495 13.21 -9.72 19.78
C GLU A 495 11.86 -9.35 20.41
N LYS A 496 11.48 -8.07 20.38
CA LYS A 496 10.16 -7.58 20.84
C LYS A 496 9.01 -8.28 20.12
N TYR A 497 9.23 -8.72 18.88
CA TYR A 497 8.21 -9.33 18.02
C TYR A 497 8.49 -10.78 17.65
N ASN A 498 9.50 -11.44 18.24
CA ASN A 498 9.94 -12.76 17.80
C ASN A 498 10.21 -12.83 16.28
N LEU A 499 10.65 -11.72 15.68
CA LEU A 499 10.89 -11.60 14.24
C LEU A 499 12.27 -12.18 13.90
N LYS A 500 12.31 -13.27 13.16
CA LYS A 500 13.57 -13.98 12.86
C LYS A 500 13.94 -13.98 11.39
N TYR A 501 12.96 -14.06 10.49
CA TYR A 501 13.19 -14.23 9.06
C TYR A 501 12.65 -13.05 8.25
N ILE A 502 13.40 -12.63 7.23
CA ILE A 502 12.97 -11.60 6.28
C ILE A 502 13.15 -12.13 4.87
N PHE A 503 12.09 -12.04 4.07
CA PHE A 503 12.10 -12.42 2.66
C PHE A 503 12.22 -11.16 1.81
N SER A 504 13.41 -10.93 1.26
CA SER A 504 13.71 -9.75 0.44
C SER A 504 13.57 -10.09 -1.05
N ASN A 505 12.55 -9.53 -1.69
CA ASN A 505 12.35 -9.58 -3.14
C ASN A 505 12.83 -8.29 -3.83
N ASP A 506 12.89 -7.18 -3.09
CA ASP A 506 13.41 -5.89 -3.56
C ASP A 506 14.73 -5.58 -2.88
N LYS A 507 15.81 -5.54 -3.67
CA LYS A 507 17.18 -5.28 -3.18
C LYS A 507 17.30 -3.97 -2.42
N PHE A 508 16.39 -3.00 -2.63
CA PHE A 508 16.36 -1.73 -1.90
C PHE A 508 16.52 -1.91 -0.38
N TYR A 509 15.98 -2.98 0.22
CA TYR A 509 16.06 -3.19 1.68
C TYR A 509 17.32 -3.93 2.15
N ASP A 510 18.10 -4.54 1.26
CA ASP A 510 19.22 -5.38 1.68
C ASP A 510 20.33 -4.62 2.46
N PRO A 511 20.68 -3.36 2.14
CA PRO A 511 21.68 -2.62 2.91
C PRO A 511 21.27 -2.39 4.37
N ILE A 512 20.04 -1.96 4.62
CA ILE A 512 19.56 -1.73 5.99
C ILE A 512 19.52 -3.03 6.80
N LEU A 513 19.19 -4.16 6.18
CA LEU A 513 19.26 -5.47 6.83
C LEU A 513 20.69 -5.77 7.28
N TYR A 514 21.67 -5.64 6.39
CA TYR A 514 23.08 -5.84 6.72
C TYR A 514 23.55 -4.92 7.86
N TYR A 515 23.30 -3.61 7.75
CA TYR A 515 23.75 -2.63 8.72
C TYR A 515 22.97 -2.66 10.05
N CYS A 516 21.81 -3.31 10.11
CA CYS A 516 21.12 -3.65 11.37
C CYS A 516 21.53 -5.03 11.94
N GLY A 517 22.57 -5.66 11.37
CA GLY A 517 23.13 -6.92 11.83
C GLY A 517 22.24 -8.13 11.53
N TRP A 518 21.54 -8.12 10.39
CA TRP A 518 20.91 -9.32 9.84
C TRP A 518 21.91 -10.06 8.96
N GLN A 519 21.82 -11.39 8.92
CA GLN A 519 22.71 -12.22 8.11
C GLN A 519 21.97 -12.83 6.92
N ARG A 520 22.67 -12.97 5.78
CA ARG A 520 22.16 -13.74 4.65
C ARG A 520 22.19 -15.21 4.99
N LEU A 521 21.05 -15.88 4.88
CA LEU A 521 20.95 -17.32 5.07
C LEU A 521 21.17 -18.05 3.74
N GLN A 522 20.28 -17.83 2.78
CA GLN A 522 20.33 -18.42 1.44
C GLN A 522 19.40 -17.68 0.47
N GLN A 523 19.63 -17.86 -0.83
CA GLN A 523 18.68 -17.49 -1.86
C GLN A 523 17.82 -18.71 -2.22
N LEU A 524 16.49 -18.55 -2.18
CA LEU A 524 15.56 -19.61 -2.55
C LEU A 524 15.51 -19.80 -4.07
N GLU A 525 15.01 -20.95 -4.54
CA GLU A 525 14.91 -21.30 -5.97
C GLU A 525 14.10 -20.28 -6.81
N ASN A 526 13.22 -19.51 -6.17
CA ASN A 526 12.44 -18.45 -6.80
C ASN A 526 13.18 -17.10 -6.87
N GLY A 527 14.45 -17.04 -6.46
CA GLY A 527 15.29 -15.85 -6.49
C GLY A 527 15.20 -14.94 -5.26
N ILE A 528 14.39 -15.29 -4.25
CA ILE A 528 14.19 -14.47 -3.05
C ILE A 528 15.32 -14.70 -2.05
N MET A 529 15.90 -13.61 -1.54
CA MET A 529 16.95 -13.67 -0.52
C MET A 529 16.33 -13.80 0.87
N VAL A 530 16.77 -14.79 1.64
CA VAL A 530 16.36 -14.98 3.04
C VAL A 530 17.41 -14.36 3.95
N TRP A 531 16.96 -13.45 4.80
CA TRP A 531 17.75 -12.86 5.88
C TRP A 531 17.29 -13.40 7.22
N GLU A 532 18.22 -13.63 8.13
CA GLU A 532 17.97 -14.14 9.47
C GLU A 532 18.55 -13.21 10.54
N LYS A 533 17.86 -13.09 11.67
CA LYS A 533 18.41 -12.56 12.91
C LYS A 533 18.65 -13.69 13.92
N LEU A 534 19.87 -13.78 14.43
CA LEU A 534 20.24 -14.76 15.45
C LEU A 534 19.84 -14.30 16.85
N ASN A 535 19.75 -15.24 17.80
CA ASN A 535 19.38 -15.00 19.21
C ASN A 535 17.97 -14.43 19.45
N VAL A 536 17.05 -14.60 18.50
CA VAL A 536 15.63 -14.26 18.69
C VAL A 536 14.88 -15.45 19.29
N ALA A 537 14.22 -15.24 20.43
CA ALA A 537 13.42 -16.28 21.07
C ALA A 537 12.20 -16.65 20.20
N PRO A 538 11.81 -17.94 20.15
CA PRO A 538 10.61 -18.38 19.45
C PRO A 538 9.36 -17.78 20.09
N ILE A 539 8.26 -17.80 19.34
CA ILE A 539 6.97 -17.30 19.80
C ILE A 539 6.51 -18.14 21.00
N PRO A 540 6.01 -17.52 22.09
CA PRO A 540 5.48 -18.28 23.22
C PRO A 540 4.36 -19.24 22.81
N GLN A 541 4.37 -20.46 23.35
CA GLN A 541 3.35 -21.48 23.06
C GLN A 541 1.92 -21.00 23.36
N ILE A 542 1.76 -20.15 24.38
CA ILE A 542 0.49 -19.53 24.74
C ILE A 542 0.52 -18.07 24.29
N MET A 543 -0.16 -17.79 23.18
CA MET A 543 -0.30 -16.42 22.68
C MET A 543 -1.54 -15.73 23.26
N PRO A 544 -1.45 -14.43 23.57
CA PRO A 544 -2.60 -13.66 23.99
C PRO A 544 -3.63 -13.60 22.84
N LYS A 545 -4.90 -13.80 23.17
CA LYS A 545 -6.02 -13.59 22.25
C LYS A 545 -7.10 -12.75 22.91
N GLN A 546 -7.72 -11.87 22.14
CA GLN A 546 -8.92 -11.18 22.59
C GLN A 546 -10.12 -12.06 22.26
N ASP A 547 -10.63 -12.76 23.27
CA ASP A 547 -11.81 -13.59 23.08
C ASP A 547 -13.11 -12.78 23.24
N VAL A 548 -14.19 -13.29 22.65
CA VAL A 548 -15.54 -12.73 22.77
C VAL A 548 -16.51 -13.78 23.33
N PRO A 549 -17.63 -13.37 23.94
CA PRO A 549 -18.63 -14.31 24.43
C PRO A 549 -19.10 -15.29 23.34
N THR A 550 -19.39 -16.54 23.70
CA THR A 550 -19.78 -17.61 22.77
C THR A 550 -20.95 -17.22 21.86
N ILE A 551 -21.92 -16.46 22.38
CA ILE A 551 -23.04 -15.96 21.59
C ILE A 551 -22.59 -15.09 20.40
N MET A 552 -21.54 -14.27 20.57
CA MET A 552 -21.00 -13.44 19.50
C MET A 552 -20.35 -14.29 18.41
N LYS A 553 -19.65 -15.36 18.80
CA LYS A 553 -19.05 -16.33 17.86
C LYS A 553 -20.13 -17.04 17.04
N ILE A 554 -21.19 -17.53 17.70
CA ILE A 554 -22.32 -18.19 17.05
C ILE A 554 -23.02 -17.22 16.10
N MET A 555 -23.32 -16.01 16.55
CA MET A 555 -23.95 -14.98 15.70
C MET A 555 -23.12 -14.70 14.45
N TRP A 556 -21.81 -14.51 14.60
CA TRP A 556 -20.89 -14.21 13.50
C TRP A 556 -20.73 -15.37 12.51
N GLY A 557 -20.66 -16.61 13.01
CA GLY A 557 -20.48 -17.80 12.19
C GLY A 557 -21.76 -18.31 11.52
N VAL A 558 -22.95 -18.00 12.06
CA VAL A 558 -24.22 -18.59 11.59
C VAL A 558 -25.13 -17.59 10.87
N ILE A 559 -25.30 -16.37 11.42
CA ILE A 559 -26.28 -15.41 10.87
C ILE A 559 -26.03 -15.10 9.39
N PRO A 560 -24.80 -14.78 8.94
CA PRO A 560 -24.55 -14.43 7.55
C PRO A 560 -25.00 -15.50 6.57
N LEU A 561 -24.60 -16.76 6.77
CA LEU A 561 -25.05 -17.86 5.91
C LEU A 561 -26.56 -18.07 5.98
N LEU A 562 -27.15 -17.97 7.18
CA LEU A 562 -28.58 -18.07 7.36
C LEU A 562 -29.33 -16.98 6.56
N THR A 563 -28.78 -15.76 6.46
CA THR A 563 -29.40 -14.71 5.63
C THR A 563 -29.50 -15.13 4.16
N VAL A 564 -28.48 -15.79 3.62
CA VAL A 564 -28.48 -16.31 2.24
C VAL A 564 -29.48 -17.45 2.10
N LEU A 565 -29.48 -18.42 3.01
CA LEU A 565 -30.42 -19.55 2.96
C LEU A 565 -31.88 -19.07 3.04
N ILE A 566 -32.18 -18.15 3.95
CA ILE A 566 -33.52 -17.55 4.06
C ILE A 566 -33.86 -16.77 2.79
N ALA A 567 -32.94 -15.95 2.27
CA ALA A 567 -33.17 -15.20 1.05
C ALA A 567 -33.44 -16.12 -0.15
N ILE A 568 -32.66 -17.19 -0.32
CA ILE A 568 -32.86 -18.23 -1.35
C ILE A 568 -34.23 -18.87 -1.17
N PHE A 569 -34.56 -19.37 0.03
CA PHE A 569 -35.83 -20.04 0.28
C PHE A 569 -37.02 -19.11 -0.01
N VAL A 570 -37.02 -17.90 0.56
CA VAL A 570 -38.12 -16.94 0.38
C VAL A 570 -38.24 -16.49 -1.07
N ASN A 571 -37.13 -16.24 -1.78
CA ASN A 571 -37.18 -15.66 -3.13
C ASN A 571 -37.36 -16.72 -4.23
N ILE A 572 -36.75 -17.90 -4.09
CA ILE A 572 -36.81 -18.99 -5.09
C ILE A 572 -38.05 -19.86 -4.92
N GLN A 573 -38.43 -20.25 -3.69
CA GLN A 573 -39.68 -21.00 -3.46
C GLN A 573 -40.88 -20.20 -4.00
N MET A 574 -40.81 -18.88 -3.92
CA MET A 574 -41.84 -18.00 -4.43
C MET A 574 -41.87 -17.84 -5.96
N ILE A 575 -40.84 -18.31 -6.67
CA ILE A 575 -40.84 -18.53 -8.13
C ILE A 575 -41.51 -19.87 -8.43
N TRP A 576 -41.16 -20.94 -7.72
CA TRP A 576 -41.78 -22.26 -7.88
C TRP A 576 -43.27 -22.27 -7.54
N ILE A 577 -43.69 -21.62 -6.46
CA ILE A 577 -45.10 -21.44 -6.11
C ILE A 577 -45.84 -20.65 -7.21
N ARG A 578 -45.18 -19.74 -7.93
CA ARG A 578 -45.75 -19.01 -9.07
C ARG A 578 -45.81 -19.85 -10.35
N LEU A 579 -44.84 -20.74 -10.56
CA LEU A 579 -44.84 -21.68 -11.69
C LEU A 579 -45.91 -22.78 -11.48
N LEU A 580 -46.07 -23.26 -10.25
CA LEU A 580 -47.03 -24.29 -9.88
C LEU A 580 -48.46 -23.75 -9.70
N LYS A 581 -48.65 -22.51 -9.21
CA LYS A 581 -49.97 -21.87 -9.16
C LYS A 581 -50.19 -21.03 -10.42
N SER A 582 -50.99 -21.55 -11.35
CA SER A 582 -51.44 -20.91 -12.61
C SER A 582 -52.30 -19.63 -12.44
N LYS A 583 -52.07 -18.81 -11.43
CA LYS A 583 -52.71 -17.50 -11.30
C LYS A 583 -51.98 -16.48 -12.16
N LYS A 584 -52.69 -15.81 -13.07
CA LYS A 584 -52.18 -14.65 -13.82
C LYS A 584 -51.64 -13.63 -12.82
N VAL A 585 -50.32 -13.43 -12.80
CA VAL A 585 -49.68 -12.47 -11.91
C VAL A 585 -50.04 -11.06 -12.40
N PRO A 586 -50.66 -10.21 -11.56
CA PRO A 586 -50.95 -8.84 -11.95
C PRO A 586 -49.64 -8.11 -12.26
N GLU A 587 -49.67 -7.27 -13.30
CA GLU A 587 -48.49 -6.47 -13.65
C GLU A 587 -48.04 -5.59 -12.48
N HIS A 588 -46.73 -5.48 -12.32
CA HIS A 588 -46.14 -4.66 -11.27
C HIS A 588 -46.60 -3.21 -11.42
N SER A 589 -46.86 -2.53 -10.30
CA SER A 589 -47.47 -1.20 -10.29
C SER A 589 -46.61 -0.11 -10.94
N PHE A 590 -45.30 -0.32 -11.08
CA PHE A 590 -44.41 0.57 -11.83
C PHE A 590 -44.48 0.38 -13.35
N MET A 591 -44.94 -0.78 -13.85
CA MET A 591 -45.13 -1.02 -15.30
C MET A 591 -46.24 -0.12 -15.87
N LYS A 592 -47.23 0.23 -15.04
CA LYS A 592 -48.31 1.15 -15.41
C LYS A 592 -47.87 2.61 -15.58
N LEU A 593 -46.63 2.92 -15.15
CA LEU A 593 -46.03 4.24 -15.19
C LEU A 593 -44.95 4.33 -16.27
N GLU A 594 -45.00 3.45 -17.28
CA GLU A 594 -44.16 3.55 -18.47
C GLU A 594 -44.33 4.94 -19.10
N LEU A 595 -43.21 5.61 -19.35
CA LEU A 595 -43.21 6.98 -19.82
C LEU A 595 -43.38 7.01 -21.34
N PRO A 596 -44.34 7.78 -21.87
CA PRO A 596 -44.47 7.94 -23.31
C PRO A 596 -43.35 8.84 -23.85
N TYR A 597 -42.35 8.24 -24.52
CA TYR A 597 -41.25 8.96 -25.17
C TYR A 597 -41.68 9.54 -26.52
N LYS A 598 -42.49 10.60 -26.49
CA LYS A 598 -43.08 11.21 -27.70
C LYS A 598 -42.28 12.35 -28.30
N LYS A 599 -41.55 13.14 -27.50
CA LYS A 599 -40.82 14.32 -27.96
C LYS A 599 -39.61 14.61 -27.07
N PHE A 600 -38.44 14.69 -27.68
CA PHE A 600 -37.21 15.11 -27.01
C PHE A 600 -37.06 16.65 -27.06
N PRO A 601 -36.68 17.34 -25.97
CA PRO A 601 -36.51 18.79 -25.99
C PRO A 601 -35.31 19.24 -26.84
N SER A 602 -35.55 20.00 -27.92
CA SER A 602 -34.49 20.50 -28.81
C SER A 602 -33.47 21.41 -28.10
N LYS A 603 -33.91 22.19 -27.09
CA LYS A 603 -33.02 23.00 -26.25
C LYS A 603 -32.05 22.14 -25.45
N LEU A 604 -32.52 21.04 -24.86
CA LEU A 604 -31.67 20.09 -24.12
C LEU A 604 -30.68 19.40 -25.05
N LEU A 605 -31.11 19.02 -26.27
CA LEU A 605 -30.21 18.45 -27.26
C LEU A 605 -29.08 19.44 -27.60
N THR A 606 -29.43 20.70 -27.86
CA THR A 606 -28.46 21.75 -28.19
C THR A 606 -27.51 22.03 -27.02
N PHE A 607 -28.03 22.11 -25.79
CA PHE A 607 -27.21 22.25 -24.59
C PHE A 607 -26.27 21.06 -24.37
N SER A 608 -26.74 19.83 -24.60
CA SER A 608 -25.92 18.62 -24.47
C SER A 608 -24.78 18.59 -25.50
N HIS A 609 -24.97 19.15 -26.70
CA HIS A 609 -23.90 19.30 -27.69
C HIS A 609 -22.86 20.34 -27.26
N TRP A 610 -23.31 21.50 -26.73
CA TRP A 610 -22.38 22.51 -26.17
C TRP A 610 -21.61 21.97 -24.96
N TRP A 611 -22.27 21.21 -24.09
CA TRP A 611 -21.61 20.51 -22.99
C TRP A 611 -20.58 19.51 -23.50
N ALA A 612 -20.95 18.66 -24.46
CA ALA A 612 -20.02 17.70 -25.05
C ALA A 612 -18.83 18.41 -25.71
N LEU A 613 -19.04 19.54 -26.40
CA LEU A 613 -17.96 20.37 -26.93
C LEU A 613 -17.08 20.92 -25.82
N GLY A 614 -17.66 21.40 -24.72
CA GLY A 614 -16.92 21.85 -23.54
C GLY A 614 -16.05 20.74 -22.95
N ILE A 615 -16.60 19.53 -22.78
CA ILE A 615 -15.84 18.35 -22.32
C ILE A 615 -14.74 17.98 -23.32
N LEU A 616 -15.01 18.02 -24.63
CA LEU A 616 -13.98 17.78 -25.66
C LEU A 616 -12.87 18.83 -25.63
N ILE A 617 -13.17 20.10 -25.39
CA ILE A 617 -12.16 21.16 -25.23
C ILE A 617 -11.35 20.91 -23.95
N CYS A 618 -11.99 20.58 -22.83
CA CYS A 618 -11.30 20.23 -21.59
C CYS A 618 -10.42 18.98 -21.75
N MET A 619 -10.90 17.95 -22.43
CA MET A 619 -10.14 16.75 -22.73
C MET A 619 -9.00 17.04 -23.70
N GLY A 620 -9.23 17.85 -24.74
CA GLY A 620 -8.20 18.27 -25.69
C GLY A 620 -7.12 19.12 -25.02
N TYR A 621 -7.51 20.04 -24.13
CA TYR A 621 -6.59 20.82 -23.31
C TYR A 621 -5.84 19.94 -22.30
N GLY A 622 -6.53 18.99 -21.66
CA GLY A 622 -5.91 18.01 -20.77
C GLY A 622 -4.92 17.10 -21.49
N MET A 623 -5.28 16.62 -22.69
CA MET A 623 -4.39 15.86 -23.57
C MET A 623 -3.21 16.71 -24.06
N PHE A 624 -3.43 18.00 -24.33
CA PHE A 624 -2.37 18.93 -24.70
C PHE A 624 -1.40 19.18 -23.54
N ILE A 625 -1.90 19.43 -22.31
CA ILE A 625 -1.06 19.53 -21.11
C ILE A 625 -0.33 18.22 -20.87
N PHE A 626 -1.04 17.09 -20.95
CA PHE A 626 -0.44 15.77 -20.78
C PHE A 626 0.65 15.55 -21.83
N TYR A 627 0.42 15.92 -23.09
CA TYR A 627 1.43 15.88 -24.13
C TYR A 627 2.62 16.79 -23.79
N VAL A 628 2.41 18.08 -23.50
CA VAL A 628 3.48 19.02 -23.18
C VAL A 628 4.30 18.58 -21.95
N LYS A 629 3.66 18.01 -20.94
CA LYS A 629 4.34 17.50 -19.73
C LYS A 629 5.08 16.19 -19.97
N ASN A 630 4.52 15.26 -20.75
CA ASN A 630 5.11 13.94 -20.97
C ASN A 630 5.97 13.83 -22.24
N VAL A 631 5.97 14.84 -23.11
CA VAL A 631 6.90 14.88 -24.24
C VAL A 631 8.29 15.12 -23.66
N THR A 632 9.13 14.13 -23.88
CA THR A 632 10.40 13.99 -23.18
C THR A 632 11.41 15.08 -23.52
N GLN A 633 11.41 15.61 -24.74
CA GLN A 633 12.49 16.48 -25.25
C GLN A 633 12.02 17.85 -25.77
N LEU A 634 10.82 18.30 -25.37
CA LEU A 634 10.23 19.55 -25.86
C LEU A 634 10.95 20.80 -25.33
N SER A 635 11.37 20.78 -24.07
CA SER A 635 12.03 21.89 -23.37
C SER A 635 13.24 21.39 -22.57
N PRO A 636 14.15 22.30 -22.15
CA PRO A 636 15.26 21.97 -21.25
C PRO A 636 14.80 21.26 -19.98
N ASN A 637 13.68 21.71 -19.41
CA ASN A 637 13.11 21.11 -18.19
C ASN A 637 12.61 19.68 -18.43
N ASN A 638 11.88 19.44 -19.54
CA ASN A 638 11.33 18.12 -19.83
C ASN A 638 12.40 17.05 -20.03
N VAL A 639 13.52 17.39 -20.68
CA VAL A 639 14.59 16.40 -20.96
C VAL A 639 15.31 16.01 -19.68
N VAL A 640 15.57 16.97 -18.79
CA VAL A 640 16.16 16.71 -17.47
C VAL A 640 15.21 15.87 -16.62
N GLU A 641 13.93 16.23 -16.54
CA GLU A 641 12.92 15.46 -15.81
C GLU A 641 12.80 14.03 -16.33
N SER A 642 12.76 13.86 -17.66
CA SER A 642 12.67 12.55 -18.31
C SER A 642 13.93 11.70 -18.09
N TYR A 643 15.10 12.33 -18.05
CA TYR A 643 16.37 11.65 -17.79
C TYR A 643 16.42 11.11 -16.36
N TYR A 644 16.09 11.92 -15.36
CA TYR A 644 16.07 11.47 -13.96
C TYR A 644 14.93 10.49 -13.66
N ASP A 645 13.77 10.61 -14.32
CA ASP A 645 12.71 9.60 -14.29
C ASP A 645 13.21 8.24 -14.81
N ALA A 646 13.87 8.24 -15.97
CA ALA A 646 14.44 7.01 -16.53
C ALA A 646 15.53 6.40 -15.63
N LEU A 647 16.35 7.22 -14.96
CA LEU A 647 17.33 6.74 -13.99
C LEU A 647 16.67 6.13 -12.74
N ASP A 648 15.64 6.77 -12.18
CA ASP A 648 14.90 6.30 -10.99
C ASP A 648 14.16 4.98 -11.24
N PHE A 649 13.66 4.75 -12.47
CA PHE A 649 13.09 3.46 -12.90
C PHE A 649 14.12 2.46 -13.45
N LYS A 650 15.40 2.82 -13.50
CA LYS A 650 16.50 2.00 -14.04
C LYS A 650 16.31 1.61 -15.51
N GLU A 651 15.65 2.46 -16.29
CA GLU A 651 15.43 2.33 -17.73
C GLU A 651 16.62 2.94 -18.51
N PHE A 652 17.81 2.33 -18.38
CA PHE A 652 19.05 2.93 -18.89
C PHE A 652 19.05 3.20 -20.40
N SER A 653 18.39 2.37 -21.21
CA SER A 653 18.23 2.63 -22.65
C SER A 653 17.41 3.88 -22.94
N ARG A 654 16.40 4.16 -22.10
CA ARG A 654 15.59 5.38 -22.20
C ARG A 654 16.41 6.59 -21.74
N ALA A 655 17.15 6.47 -20.64
CA ALA A 655 18.05 7.52 -20.16
C ALA A 655 19.12 7.91 -21.20
N HIS A 656 19.78 6.92 -21.82
CA HIS A 656 20.75 7.11 -22.91
C HIS A 656 20.17 7.88 -24.10
N SER A 657 18.91 7.61 -24.46
CA SER A 657 18.25 8.28 -25.59
C SER A 657 18.09 9.80 -25.44
N TYR A 658 18.29 10.32 -24.22
CA TYR A 658 18.24 11.74 -23.92
C TYR A 658 19.62 12.43 -23.94
N LEU A 659 20.71 11.66 -24.12
CA LEU A 659 22.05 12.20 -24.32
C LEU A 659 22.24 12.71 -25.76
N ASP A 660 23.16 13.66 -25.97
CA ASP A 660 23.44 14.24 -27.28
C ASP A 660 23.94 13.16 -28.26
N PRO A 661 23.20 12.88 -29.36
CA PRO A 661 23.61 11.87 -30.33
C PRO A 661 24.93 12.19 -31.04
N GLU A 662 25.36 13.46 -31.09
CA GLU A 662 26.64 13.84 -31.74
C GLU A 662 27.87 13.44 -30.91
N GLU A 663 27.72 13.11 -29.62
CA GLU A 663 28.81 12.58 -28.79
C GLU A 663 29.17 11.13 -29.12
N ASN A 664 28.32 10.44 -29.90
CA ASN A 664 28.53 9.05 -30.35
C ASN A 664 28.86 8.06 -29.23
N ILE A 665 28.31 8.26 -28.02
CA ILE A 665 28.41 7.32 -26.91
C ILE A 665 27.50 6.13 -27.23
N ASP A 666 28.09 4.95 -27.43
CA ASP A 666 27.33 3.73 -27.64
C ASP A 666 26.54 3.35 -26.37
N ILE A 667 25.39 2.69 -26.53
CA ILE A 667 24.57 2.27 -25.39
C ILE A 667 25.33 1.32 -24.46
N ALA A 668 26.20 0.45 -25.00
CA ALA A 668 26.99 -0.44 -24.17
C ALA A 668 28.01 0.34 -23.33
N GLN A 669 28.59 1.40 -23.89
CA GLN A 669 29.50 2.30 -23.17
C GLN A 669 28.76 3.06 -22.07
N TYR A 670 27.57 3.60 -22.35
CA TYR A 670 26.74 4.27 -21.33
C TYR A 670 26.34 3.32 -20.20
N MET A 671 25.88 2.11 -20.52
CA MET A 671 25.55 1.12 -19.50
C MET A 671 26.77 0.74 -18.67
N LEU A 672 27.95 0.66 -19.28
CA LEU A 672 29.21 0.42 -18.58
C LEU A 672 29.51 1.58 -17.63
N GLU A 673 29.44 2.83 -18.10
CA GLU A 673 29.64 4.05 -17.30
C GLU A 673 28.70 4.10 -16.09
N VAL A 674 27.39 3.85 -16.29
CA VAL A 674 26.41 3.79 -15.21
C VAL A 674 26.71 2.65 -14.23
N SER A 675 27.15 1.49 -14.73
CA SER A 675 27.56 0.36 -13.88
C SER A 675 28.90 0.59 -13.17
N VAL A 676 29.74 1.50 -13.66
CA VAL A 676 31.02 1.87 -13.03
C VAL A 676 30.77 2.82 -11.87
N THR A 677 29.77 3.70 -11.97
CA THR A 677 29.33 4.59 -10.90
C THR A 677 28.40 3.90 -9.88
N ASP A 678 28.45 2.57 -9.77
CA ASP A 678 27.55 1.81 -8.89
C ASP A 678 27.80 2.11 -7.40
N GLY A 679 26.74 2.18 -6.61
CA GLY A 679 26.76 2.69 -5.23
C GLY A 679 25.37 2.67 -4.58
N ILE A 680 25.17 3.45 -3.52
CA ILE A 680 23.88 3.51 -2.82
C ILE A 680 22.78 4.13 -3.69
N LEU A 681 23.14 5.10 -4.55
CA LEU A 681 22.21 5.86 -5.37
C LEU A 681 21.71 5.11 -6.61
N SER A 682 22.61 4.43 -7.33
CA SER A 682 22.29 3.67 -8.54
C SER A 682 21.38 2.46 -8.25
N SER A 683 21.66 1.77 -7.14
CA SER A 683 21.12 0.43 -6.90
C SER A 683 20.08 0.39 -5.77
N TYR A 684 20.19 1.28 -4.77
CA TYR A 684 19.44 1.19 -3.51
C TYR A 684 18.69 2.47 -3.14
N ALA A 685 18.46 3.38 -4.10
CA ALA A 685 17.75 4.62 -3.83
C ALA A 685 16.45 4.75 -4.65
N LYS A 686 15.57 5.62 -4.18
CA LYS A 686 14.36 6.09 -4.86
C LYS A 686 14.41 7.62 -4.90
N LEU A 687 14.13 8.22 -6.05
CA LEU A 687 14.05 9.67 -6.16
C LEU A 687 12.79 10.17 -5.42
N ASP A 688 12.97 11.07 -4.46
CA ASP A 688 11.90 11.67 -3.64
C ASP A 688 11.41 12.98 -4.24
N SER A 689 12.37 13.86 -4.58
CA SER A 689 12.07 15.14 -5.22
C SER A 689 13.19 15.58 -6.16
N LEU A 690 12.77 16.35 -7.16
CA LEU A 690 13.60 16.89 -8.23
C LEU A 690 13.33 18.39 -8.35
N GLY A 691 14.34 19.20 -8.06
CA GLY A 691 14.33 20.64 -8.29
C GLY A 691 15.20 20.97 -9.50
N ILE A 692 14.62 21.54 -10.55
CA ILE A 692 15.35 21.93 -11.76
C ILE A 692 15.34 23.45 -11.85
N GLU A 693 16.52 24.06 -11.88
CA GLU A 693 16.72 25.48 -12.14
C GLU A 693 17.47 25.63 -13.46
N ILE A 694 16.77 26.14 -14.49
CA ILE A 694 17.36 26.43 -15.79
C ILE A 694 17.94 27.85 -15.78
N TYR A 695 19.17 27.99 -16.27
CA TYR A 695 19.87 29.26 -16.41
C TYR A 695 20.69 29.29 -17.71
N ASP A 696 21.19 30.46 -18.11
CA ASP A 696 21.91 30.67 -19.38
C ASP A 696 21.17 30.11 -20.62
N GLU A 697 19.83 30.25 -20.67
CA GLU A 697 19.02 29.74 -21.78
C GLU A 697 19.17 30.62 -23.04
N THR A 698 19.55 29.98 -24.14
CA THR A 698 19.57 30.52 -25.51
C THR A 698 18.68 29.67 -26.42
N GLU A 699 18.53 30.05 -27.68
CA GLU A 699 17.72 29.27 -28.65
C GLU A 699 18.20 27.82 -28.81
N ASN A 700 19.50 27.55 -28.62
CA ASN A 700 20.13 26.26 -28.90
C ASN A 700 20.89 25.63 -27.72
N SER A 701 21.07 26.35 -26.60
CA SER A 701 21.77 25.84 -25.42
C SER A 701 21.10 26.31 -24.14
N ALA A 702 21.19 25.52 -23.09
CA ALA A 702 20.80 25.92 -21.74
C ALA A 702 21.69 25.21 -20.73
N LYS A 703 21.71 25.69 -19.49
CA LYS A 703 22.30 24.96 -18.37
C LYS A 703 21.24 24.66 -17.34
N ALA A 704 21.35 23.52 -16.69
CA ALA A 704 20.46 23.12 -15.61
C ALA A 704 21.26 22.87 -14.35
N LYS A 705 20.83 23.46 -13.24
CA LYS A 705 21.21 23.04 -11.91
C LYS A 705 20.09 22.14 -11.38
N VAL A 706 20.45 20.90 -11.06
CA VAL A 706 19.49 19.88 -10.67
C VAL A 706 19.75 19.47 -9.23
N ALA A 707 18.88 19.91 -8.34
CA ALA A 707 18.86 19.48 -6.95
C ALA A 707 18.01 18.21 -6.84
N THR A 708 18.65 17.08 -6.55
CA THR A 708 17.98 15.81 -6.33
C THR A 708 18.00 15.42 -4.87
N ARG A 709 16.90 14.84 -4.42
CA ARG A 709 16.79 14.22 -3.12
C ARG A 709 16.42 12.75 -3.29
N TRP A 710 17.26 11.89 -2.80
CA TRP A 710 17.12 10.44 -2.90
C TRP A 710 16.85 9.84 -1.52
N ILE A 711 15.82 9.01 -1.41
CA ILE A 711 15.60 8.18 -0.24
C ILE A 711 16.36 6.87 -0.44
N THR A 712 17.26 6.56 0.48
CA THR A 712 17.93 5.25 0.56
C THR A 712 17.37 4.48 1.76
N PRO A 713 17.60 3.16 1.87
CA PRO A 713 17.22 2.40 3.07
C PRO A 713 17.93 2.87 4.35
N LEU A 714 19.02 3.64 4.24
CA LEU A 714 19.87 4.06 5.36
C LEU A 714 19.62 5.53 5.73
N GLU A 715 19.79 6.43 4.77
CA GLU A 715 19.67 7.88 4.94
C GLU A 715 19.13 8.59 3.68
N ASN A 716 18.78 9.87 3.79
CA ASN A 716 18.48 10.69 2.63
C ASN A 716 19.78 11.23 2.04
N VAL A 717 19.91 11.22 0.72
CA VAL A 717 21.07 11.76 0.02
C VAL A 717 20.63 12.94 -0.84
N PHE A 718 21.35 14.05 -0.70
CA PHE A 718 21.11 15.28 -1.45
C PHE A 718 22.26 15.52 -2.41
N ASN A 719 21.96 15.60 -3.70
CA ASN A 719 22.96 15.89 -4.74
C ASN A 719 22.55 17.13 -5.53
N ASN A 720 23.55 17.94 -5.90
CA ASN A 720 23.37 19.06 -6.82
C ASN A 720 24.22 18.81 -8.06
N ASP A 721 23.58 18.39 -9.14
CA ASP A 721 24.23 18.10 -10.41
C ASP A 721 24.09 19.31 -11.35
N TYR A 722 25.08 19.50 -12.22
CA TYR A 722 25.10 20.57 -13.22
C TYR A 722 25.18 19.94 -14.60
N HIS A 723 24.21 20.25 -15.44
CA HIS A 723 24.11 19.70 -16.80
C HIS A 723 24.17 20.81 -17.85
N GLU A 724 24.90 20.56 -18.93
CA GLU A 724 24.80 21.34 -20.16
C GLU A 724 23.75 20.71 -21.08
N LEU A 725 22.86 21.53 -21.64
CA LEU A 725 21.77 21.12 -22.50
C LEU A 725 21.94 21.74 -23.88
N ILE A 726 21.67 20.95 -24.92
CA ILE A 726 21.76 21.39 -26.31
C ILE A 726 20.50 21.03 -27.09
N LYS A 727 20.09 21.91 -27.99
CA LYS A 727 18.94 21.69 -28.87
C LYS A 727 19.42 21.25 -30.26
N ARG A 728 19.00 20.07 -30.70
CA ARG A 728 19.26 19.52 -32.04
C ARG A 728 17.93 19.10 -32.69
N LYS A 729 17.68 19.55 -33.93
CA LYS A 729 16.47 19.19 -34.69
C LYS A 729 15.16 19.35 -33.89
N ASN A 730 15.01 20.48 -33.17
CA ASN A 730 13.87 20.78 -32.28
C ASN A 730 13.69 19.85 -31.06
N LYS A 731 14.71 19.09 -30.67
CA LYS A 731 14.73 18.29 -29.44
C LYS A 731 15.88 18.73 -28.54
N TRP A 732 15.63 18.78 -27.25
CA TRP A 732 16.66 19.02 -26.24
C TRP A 732 17.32 17.71 -25.82
N TYR A 733 18.63 17.79 -25.58
CA TYR A 733 19.49 16.68 -25.17
C TYR A 733 20.40 17.13 -24.03
N LEU A 734 20.77 16.19 -23.16
CA LEU A 734 21.83 16.36 -22.16
C LEU A 734 23.17 16.06 -22.80
N LYS A 735 24.16 16.89 -22.49
CA LYS A 735 25.55 16.59 -22.81
C LYS A 735 26.10 15.63 -21.76
N SER A 736 26.82 14.60 -22.15
CA SER A 736 27.33 13.61 -21.21
C SER A 736 28.39 14.21 -20.29
N SER A 737 28.33 13.82 -19.02
CA SER A 737 29.38 14.11 -18.04
C SER A 737 30.57 13.17 -18.28
N LYS A 738 31.79 13.69 -18.20
CA LYS A 738 32.99 12.84 -18.28
C LYS A 738 33.08 11.98 -17.02
N VAL A 739 33.08 10.66 -17.20
CA VAL A 739 33.30 9.69 -16.12
C VAL A 739 34.80 9.50 -15.89
N ASP A 740 35.19 9.20 -14.65
CA ASP A 740 36.57 8.85 -14.33
C ASP A 740 36.97 7.54 -15.04
N ASN A 741 37.98 7.64 -15.90
CA ASN A 741 38.52 6.54 -16.68
C ASN A 741 39.65 5.81 -15.95
N ASP A 742 39.73 5.89 -14.61
CA ASP A 742 40.66 5.08 -13.84
C ASP A 742 40.57 3.61 -14.29
N ILE A 743 41.70 2.99 -14.63
CA ILE A 743 41.76 1.60 -15.10
C ILE A 743 42.48 0.83 -14.00
N PRO A 744 41.99 -0.35 -13.59
CA PRO A 744 42.73 -1.16 -12.63
C PRO A 744 44.15 -1.44 -13.20
N PRO A 745 45.19 -1.33 -12.36
CA PRO A 745 46.56 -1.56 -12.79
C PRO A 745 46.79 -2.98 -13.32
N ASP A 746 46.10 -3.98 -12.75
CA ASP A 746 46.21 -5.37 -13.15
C ASP A 746 44.89 -5.88 -13.77
N GLN A 747 44.99 -6.58 -14.89
CA GLN A 747 43.83 -7.24 -15.52
C GLN A 747 43.40 -8.52 -14.77
N LEU A 748 44.36 -9.24 -14.21
CA LEU A 748 44.14 -10.42 -13.37
C LEU A 748 44.81 -10.18 -12.03
N PHE A 749 44.01 -10.21 -10.98
CA PHE A 749 44.46 -10.00 -9.62
C PHE A 749 44.07 -11.20 -8.75
N THR A 750 44.98 -11.65 -7.91
CA THR A 750 44.75 -12.74 -6.95
C THR A 750 44.98 -12.25 -5.54
N ALA A 751 44.05 -12.56 -4.64
CA ALA A 751 44.21 -12.31 -3.22
C ALA A 751 44.00 -13.61 -2.44
N ASN A 752 44.85 -13.86 -1.45
CA ASN A 752 44.63 -14.93 -0.49
C ASN A 752 43.59 -14.47 0.53
N SER A 753 42.59 -15.31 0.80
CA SER A 753 41.57 -15.04 1.81
C SER A 753 41.34 -16.26 2.70
N THR A 754 40.91 -16.00 3.94
CA THR A 754 40.49 -17.05 4.87
C THR A 754 38.98 -17.19 4.77
N THR A 755 38.51 -18.35 4.30
CA THR A 755 37.07 -18.66 4.21
C THR A 755 36.64 -19.53 5.39
N TYR A 756 35.46 -19.25 5.94
CA TYR A 756 34.85 -20.04 7.00
C TYR A 756 33.66 -20.80 6.43
N TYR A 757 33.64 -22.12 6.62
CA TYR A 757 32.56 -22.98 6.16
C TYR A 757 31.99 -23.76 7.34
N ASN A 758 30.66 -23.73 7.48
CA ASN A 758 29.97 -24.56 8.47
C ASN A 758 29.52 -25.86 7.80
N HIS A 759 30.16 -26.97 8.16
CA HIS A 759 29.79 -28.29 7.64
C HIS A 759 28.40 -28.76 8.07
N GLY A 760 27.84 -28.18 9.15
CA GLY A 760 26.67 -28.73 9.83
C GLY A 760 27.01 -30.09 10.48
N ARG A 761 26.59 -30.29 11.73
CA ARG A 761 26.73 -31.61 12.39
C ARG A 761 25.42 -32.38 12.45
N ARG A 762 24.40 -31.87 11.75
CA ARG A 762 23.05 -32.39 11.80
C ARG A 762 22.98 -33.80 11.22
N LYS A 763 22.59 -34.73 12.08
CA LYS A 763 22.21 -36.09 11.67
C LYS A 763 20.85 -36.02 10.97
N ILE A 764 20.63 -36.87 9.97
CA ILE A 764 19.32 -37.01 9.31
C ILE A 764 18.35 -37.58 10.34
N THR A 765 17.58 -36.72 10.99
CA THR A 765 16.59 -37.07 12.01
C THR A 765 15.38 -36.15 11.91
N THR A 766 14.26 -36.58 12.47
CA THR A 766 13.04 -35.76 12.59
C THR A 766 13.00 -34.92 13.86
N GLN A 767 14.07 -34.94 14.67
CA GLN A 767 14.13 -34.24 15.94
C GLN A 767 14.62 -32.80 15.73
N GLU A 768 14.23 -31.91 16.64
CA GLU A 768 14.67 -30.51 16.64
C GLU A 768 16.19 -30.40 16.76
N THR A 769 16.75 -29.27 16.34
CA THR A 769 18.18 -28.96 16.37
C THR A 769 18.76 -29.27 17.75
N TYR A 770 19.68 -30.24 17.82
CA TYR A 770 20.34 -30.59 19.07
C TYR A 770 21.37 -29.54 19.46
N HIS A 771 21.75 -29.50 20.74
CA HIS A 771 22.82 -28.62 21.20
C HIS A 771 24.14 -28.86 20.43
N GLU A 772 24.39 -30.08 19.96
CA GLU A 772 25.56 -30.44 19.14
C GLU A 772 25.53 -29.85 17.71
N ASP A 773 24.35 -29.42 17.24
CA ASP A 773 24.15 -28.81 15.91
C ASP A 773 24.34 -27.30 15.93
N VAL A 774 24.31 -26.67 17.11
CA VAL A 774 24.50 -25.24 17.30
C VAL A 774 25.99 -24.92 17.40
N LEU A 775 26.46 -24.02 16.54
CA LEU A 775 27.84 -23.54 16.63
C LEU A 775 28.06 -22.85 17.97
N LYS A 776 29.22 -23.13 18.58
CA LYS A 776 29.64 -22.45 19.81
C LYS A 776 29.65 -20.93 19.56
N GLN A 777 29.09 -20.17 20.51
CA GLN A 777 29.14 -18.72 20.47
C GLN A 777 30.58 -18.21 20.63
N PRO A 778 31.08 -17.36 19.71
CA PRO A 778 32.35 -16.69 19.87
C PRO A 778 32.39 -15.86 21.15
N VAL A 779 33.54 -15.87 21.82
CA VAL A 779 33.75 -15.04 23.00
C VAL A 779 34.09 -13.60 22.58
N LEU A 780 33.35 -12.64 23.12
CA LEU A 780 33.57 -11.21 22.92
C LEU A 780 34.05 -10.57 24.23
N GLU A 781 34.58 -9.35 24.14
CA GLU A 781 34.91 -8.54 25.31
C GLU A 781 34.54 -7.08 25.07
N ILE A 782 33.84 -6.47 26.02
CA ILE A 782 33.53 -5.04 26.02
C ILE A 782 34.71 -4.32 26.69
N LEU A 783 35.44 -3.52 25.92
CA LEU A 783 36.64 -2.82 26.36
C LEU A 783 36.31 -1.51 27.08
N SER A 784 35.30 -0.81 26.59
CA SER A 784 34.82 0.45 27.18
C SER A 784 33.31 0.61 26.96
N ALA A 785 32.62 1.27 27.89
CA ALA A 785 31.22 1.63 27.76
C ALA A 785 30.90 2.89 28.58
N LYS A 786 30.24 3.86 27.96
CA LYS A 786 29.89 5.17 28.55
C LYS A 786 28.48 5.57 28.16
N LEU A 787 27.73 6.10 29.13
CA LEU A 787 26.51 6.86 28.90
C LEU A 787 26.88 8.33 28.73
N VAL A 788 26.53 8.89 27.58
CA VAL A 788 26.86 10.26 27.19
C VAL A 788 25.59 11.02 26.80
N LYS A 789 25.65 12.35 26.95
CA LYS A 789 24.62 13.27 26.50
C LYS A 789 25.23 14.29 25.55
N TYR A 790 24.70 14.34 24.33
CA TYR A 790 25.14 15.27 23.30
C TYR A 790 23.93 16.00 22.72
N LYS A 791 23.95 17.34 22.73
CA LYS A 791 22.84 18.19 22.24
C LYS A 791 21.46 17.78 22.79
N GLY A 792 21.41 17.38 24.06
CA GLY A 792 20.18 16.97 24.75
C GLY A 792 19.75 15.51 24.54
N GLN A 793 20.48 14.72 23.75
CA GLN A 793 20.18 13.31 23.48
C GLN A 793 21.11 12.38 24.25
N TYR A 794 20.55 11.31 24.83
CA TYR A 794 21.30 10.28 25.54
C TYR A 794 21.69 9.14 24.59
N SER A 795 22.95 8.71 24.67
CA SER A 795 23.47 7.60 23.87
C SER A 795 24.46 6.78 24.70
N ILE A 796 24.60 5.50 24.36
CA ILE A 796 25.67 4.67 24.91
C ILE A 796 26.71 4.45 23.84
N ILE A 797 27.97 4.72 24.17
CA ILE A 797 29.12 4.50 23.31
C ILE A 797 30.08 3.51 23.96
N GLY A 798 30.86 2.81 23.15
CA GLY A 798 31.87 1.90 23.68
C GLY A 798 32.70 1.21 22.61
N GLU A 799 33.54 0.29 23.08
CA GLU A 799 34.41 -0.54 22.25
C GLU A 799 34.17 -2.02 22.57
N LEU A 800 34.08 -2.83 21.52
CA LEU A 800 33.90 -4.27 21.62
C LEU A 800 34.96 -4.98 20.77
N GLN A 801 35.57 -6.02 21.30
CA GLN A 801 36.50 -6.88 20.59
C GLN A 801 35.97 -8.30 20.46
N ASN A 802 36.17 -8.90 19.29
CA ASN A 802 36.06 -10.36 19.13
C ASN A 802 37.35 -11.01 19.65
N VAL A 803 37.33 -11.52 20.88
CA VAL A 803 38.51 -12.13 21.50
C VAL A 803 38.67 -13.61 21.13
N ASP A 804 37.80 -14.16 20.28
CA ASP A 804 37.89 -15.54 19.81
C ASP A 804 38.80 -15.69 18.58
N ASN A 805 38.93 -16.91 18.07
CA ASN A 805 39.62 -17.25 16.82
C ASN A 805 38.66 -17.48 15.63
N THR A 806 37.35 -17.32 15.86
CA THR A 806 36.28 -17.45 14.86
C THR A 806 35.61 -16.10 14.62
N PRO A 807 35.13 -15.80 13.41
CA PRO A 807 34.38 -14.58 13.13
C PRO A 807 33.08 -14.55 13.92
N ALA A 808 32.69 -13.36 14.34
CA ALA A 808 31.50 -13.14 15.14
C ALA A 808 30.51 -12.19 14.46
N ASP A 809 29.25 -12.60 14.39
CA ASP A 809 28.10 -11.71 14.24
C ASP A 809 27.67 -11.23 15.62
N ILE A 810 27.77 -9.93 15.85
CA ILE A 810 27.56 -9.32 17.15
C ILE A 810 26.21 -8.60 17.21
N VAL A 811 25.52 -8.80 18.32
CA VAL A 811 24.33 -8.03 18.70
C VAL A 811 24.61 -7.39 20.04
N ILE A 812 24.49 -6.06 20.11
CA ILE A 812 24.63 -5.31 21.35
C ILE A 812 23.29 -4.66 21.67
N LYS A 813 22.73 -5.01 22.83
CA LYS A 813 21.53 -4.43 23.40
C LYS A 813 21.90 -3.56 24.60
N ALA A 814 21.33 -2.37 24.69
CA ALA A 814 21.49 -1.52 25.85
C ALA A 814 20.15 -1.18 26.51
N THR A 815 20.18 -1.01 27.83
CA THR A 815 19.03 -0.59 28.64
C THR A 815 19.44 0.55 29.56
N LEU A 816 18.64 1.62 29.58
CA LEU A 816 18.82 2.80 30.45
C LEU A 816 17.99 2.68 31.72
N TYR A 817 18.56 3.15 32.84
CA TYR A 817 17.91 3.20 34.14
C TYR A 817 18.12 4.56 34.82
N ASN A 818 17.17 4.94 35.66
CA ASN A 818 17.32 6.06 36.60
C ASN A 818 18.01 5.62 37.91
N ASP A 819 18.14 6.55 38.87
CA ASP A 819 18.74 6.28 40.18
C ASP A 819 17.99 5.23 40.99
N ASN A 820 16.67 5.15 40.82
CA ASN A 820 15.76 4.18 41.43
C ASN A 820 15.76 2.80 40.74
N ASN A 821 16.65 2.56 39.77
CA ASN A 821 16.71 1.33 38.95
C ASN A 821 15.44 1.04 38.15
N LYS A 822 14.63 2.05 37.83
CA LYS A 822 13.51 1.95 36.90
C LYS A 822 14.05 1.96 35.47
N GLU A 823 13.65 0.98 34.67
CA GLU A 823 13.96 0.94 33.23
C GLU A 823 13.27 2.10 32.50
N LEU A 824 14.04 2.86 31.73
CA LEU A 824 13.55 4.02 30.97
C LEU A 824 13.42 3.73 29.47
N ALA A 825 14.39 3.00 28.89
CA ALA A 825 14.38 2.61 27.49
C ALA A 825 15.33 1.44 27.24
N ASN A 826 15.06 0.67 26.19
CA ASN A 826 15.97 -0.34 25.66
C ASN A 826 16.07 -0.22 24.13
N TYR A 827 17.26 -0.47 23.58
CA TYR A 827 17.49 -0.43 22.13
C TYR A 827 18.75 -1.24 21.77
N ASN A 828 18.80 -1.74 20.54
CA ASN A 828 19.98 -2.43 20.02
C ASN A 828 20.85 -1.46 19.21
N ALA A 829 22.14 -1.79 19.07
CA ALA A 829 23.02 -1.14 18.11
C ALA A 829 22.46 -1.33 16.69
N LYS A 830 22.29 -0.21 15.99
CA LYS A 830 21.82 -0.13 14.61
C LYS A 830 23.04 -0.10 13.70
N HIS A 831 23.22 0.94 12.89
CA HIS A 831 24.33 0.97 11.93
C HIS A 831 25.63 1.58 12.46
N GLN A 832 25.68 2.24 13.62
CA GLN A 832 26.94 2.78 14.18
C GLN A 832 27.78 1.70 14.89
N ILE A 833 28.02 0.57 14.22
CA ILE A 833 28.82 -0.56 14.70
C ILE A 833 29.17 -1.47 13.51
N LYS A 834 30.29 -2.21 13.60
CA LYS A 834 30.51 -3.38 12.74
C LYS A 834 29.86 -4.62 13.33
N HIS A 835 28.72 -5.04 12.79
CA HIS A 835 28.07 -6.29 13.23
C HIS A 835 28.88 -7.55 12.91
N LYS A 836 29.73 -7.52 11.87
CA LYS A 836 30.56 -8.68 11.48
C LYS A 836 32.02 -8.40 11.83
N LEU A 837 32.53 -9.08 12.86
CA LEU A 837 33.91 -8.94 13.34
C LEU A 837 34.76 -10.16 12.96
N MET A 838 35.91 -9.90 12.34
CA MET A 838 36.95 -10.91 12.18
C MET A 838 37.56 -11.29 13.54
N PRO A 839 38.24 -12.44 13.64
CA PRO A 839 38.97 -12.79 14.85
C PRO A 839 39.92 -11.68 15.29
N LYS A 840 39.87 -11.31 16.57
CA LYS A 840 40.67 -10.22 17.19
C LYS A 840 40.35 -8.81 16.69
N GLU A 841 39.40 -8.64 15.78
CA GLU A 841 38.94 -7.33 15.33
C GLU A 841 38.19 -6.60 16.47
N THR A 842 38.44 -5.30 16.58
CA THR A 842 37.74 -4.39 17.49
C THR A 842 36.84 -3.48 16.67
N THR A 843 35.67 -3.15 17.20
CA THR A 843 34.78 -2.12 16.67
C THR A 843 34.41 -1.15 17.78
N THR A 844 34.31 0.12 17.41
CA THR A 844 33.57 1.09 18.21
C THR A 844 32.08 0.96 17.94
N PHE A 845 31.24 1.35 18.90
CA PHE A 845 29.80 1.35 18.74
C PHE A 845 29.11 2.57 19.38
N LYS A 846 27.97 2.95 18.82
CA LYS A 846 27.00 3.86 19.43
C LYS A 846 25.59 3.32 19.36
N ILE A 847 24.87 3.42 20.47
CA ILE A 847 23.46 3.06 20.60
C ILE A 847 22.70 4.34 20.92
N ASN A 848 21.87 4.76 19.98
CA ASN A 848 20.91 5.84 20.16
C ASN A 848 19.58 5.25 20.63
N PHE A 849 18.90 5.92 21.55
CA PHE A 849 17.58 5.52 22.00
C PHE A 849 16.52 6.28 21.20
N GLU A 850 15.86 5.58 20.29
CA GLU A 850 14.81 6.12 19.42
C GLU A 850 13.43 5.91 20.06
N GLY A 851 12.64 6.98 20.17
CA GLY A 851 11.26 6.89 20.62
C GLY A 851 10.33 6.38 19.53
N ILE A 852 9.15 5.91 19.91
CA ILE A 852 8.05 5.77 18.96
C ILE A 852 7.51 7.18 18.75
N ALA A 853 7.77 7.75 17.58
CA ALA A 853 7.14 8.99 17.15
C ALA A 853 5.64 8.94 17.42
N TRP A 854 5.11 9.98 18.08
CA TRP A 854 3.68 10.22 18.25
C TRP A 854 2.95 9.17 19.10
N SER A 855 3.60 8.62 20.13
CA SER A 855 2.97 7.72 21.10
C SER A 855 2.05 8.43 22.10
N SER A 856 2.14 9.77 22.21
CA SER A 856 1.31 10.57 23.11
C SER A 856 0.14 11.22 22.34
N THR A 857 -1.07 11.18 22.90
CA THR A 857 -2.27 11.85 22.35
C THR A 857 -2.15 13.39 22.32
N LYS A 858 -1.05 13.95 22.86
CA LYS A 858 -0.76 15.38 22.85
C LYS A 858 0.21 15.79 21.73
N ASP A 859 0.78 14.84 21.00
CA ASP A 859 1.75 15.14 19.94
C ASP A 859 0.98 15.61 18.70
N THR A 860 1.00 16.91 18.44
CA THR A 860 0.37 17.49 17.24
C THR A 860 1.18 17.16 16.01
N LEU A 861 0.52 16.67 14.95
CA LEU A 861 1.11 16.53 13.61
C LEU A 861 1.77 17.86 13.21
N PRO A 862 3.09 17.91 12.94
CA PRO A 862 3.68 19.10 12.37
C PRO A 862 3.05 19.36 10.98
N PRO A 863 2.70 20.62 10.65
CA PRO A 863 2.09 20.95 9.36
C PRO A 863 3.03 20.74 8.16
N THR A 864 4.34 20.58 8.40
CA THR A 864 5.37 20.33 7.38
C THR A 864 6.30 19.23 7.83
N PHE A 865 6.53 18.27 6.94
CA PHE A 865 7.45 17.14 7.09
C PHE A 865 8.90 17.64 7.24
N ASP A 866 9.55 17.30 8.36
CA ASP A 866 10.99 17.48 8.55
C ASP A 866 11.69 16.10 8.46
N PRO A 867 12.52 15.87 7.43
CA PRO A 867 13.18 14.59 7.19
C PRO A 867 14.22 14.17 8.21
N ASP A 868 14.78 15.14 8.93
CA ASP A 868 15.85 14.91 9.90
C ASP A 868 15.28 14.85 11.32
N GLN A 869 13.94 14.84 11.43
CA GLN A 869 13.22 14.81 12.69
C GLN A 869 13.30 13.41 13.33
N PHE A 870 14.41 13.20 14.01
CA PHE A 870 14.55 12.17 15.03
C PHE A 870 13.48 12.40 16.10
N THR A 871 12.69 11.38 16.45
CA THR A 871 11.83 11.47 17.65
C THR A 871 12.65 11.00 18.84
N PRO A 872 13.21 11.90 19.66
CA PRO A 872 13.89 11.50 20.88
C PRO A 872 12.90 10.77 21.79
N VAL A 873 13.36 9.73 22.49
CA VAL A 873 12.59 9.15 23.59
C VAL A 873 12.32 10.28 24.59
N SER A 874 11.05 10.58 24.86
CA SER A 874 10.70 11.40 26.01
C SER A 874 10.87 10.54 27.24
N PHE A 875 11.97 10.77 27.97
CA PHE A 875 12.22 10.08 29.22
C PHE A 875 11.39 10.72 30.32
N GLU A 876 10.72 9.90 31.15
CA GLU A 876 10.01 10.39 32.33
C GLU A 876 10.95 11.07 33.33
N GLU A 877 12.21 10.60 33.39
CA GLU A 877 13.29 11.10 34.27
C GLU A 877 14.66 10.99 33.58
N GLN A 878 15.69 11.62 34.14
CA GLN A 878 17.05 11.54 33.61
C GLN A 878 17.66 10.13 33.79
N PRO A 879 18.18 9.48 32.73
CA PRO A 879 18.95 8.26 32.87
C PRO A 879 20.31 8.55 33.52
N THR A 880 20.70 7.71 34.47
CA THR A 880 21.97 7.82 35.21
C THR A 880 22.81 6.55 35.11
N LYS A 881 22.14 5.38 34.98
CA LYS A 881 22.76 4.06 34.90
C LYS A 881 22.40 3.37 33.60
N PHE A 882 23.21 2.41 33.19
CA PHE A 882 22.95 1.58 32.02
C PHE A 882 23.38 0.12 32.24
N ASN A 883 22.80 -0.76 31.43
CA ASN A 883 23.22 -2.15 31.24
C ASN A 883 23.53 -2.37 29.76
N LEU A 884 24.58 -3.15 29.47
CA LEU A 884 24.94 -3.58 28.13
C LEU A 884 24.96 -5.11 28.04
N GLN A 885 24.23 -5.67 27.09
CA GLN A 885 24.24 -7.10 26.77
C GLN A 885 24.75 -7.30 25.35
N SER A 886 25.91 -7.93 25.23
CA SER A 886 26.49 -8.33 23.95
C SER A 886 26.32 -9.83 23.74
N ALA A 887 25.97 -10.24 22.53
CA ALA A 887 25.91 -11.64 22.14
C ALA A 887 26.68 -11.83 20.83
N GLY A 888 27.57 -12.84 20.80
CA GLY A 888 28.33 -13.23 19.63
C GLY A 888 27.83 -14.54 19.06
N ASN A 889 27.59 -14.59 17.76
CA ASN A 889 27.29 -15.82 17.03
C ASN A 889 28.35 -16.07 15.96
N THR A 890 28.61 -17.33 15.61
CA THR A 890 29.61 -17.61 14.56
C THR A 890 29.09 -17.11 13.21
N ALA A 891 29.88 -16.26 12.54
CA ALA A 891 29.58 -15.74 11.21
C ALA A 891 30.42 -16.45 10.13
N ASN A 892 29.81 -16.72 8.98
CA ASN A 892 30.47 -17.30 7.80
C ASN A 892 30.19 -16.51 6.50
N THR A 893 29.26 -15.55 6.51
CA THR A 893 28.96 -14.66 5.38
C THR A 893 29.34 -13.21 5.67
N ASP A 894 29.49 -12.43 4.60
CA ASP A 894 29.70 -10.97 4.64
C ASP A 894 30.93 -10.53 5.46
N LEU A 895 32.02 -11.29 5.35
CA LEU A 895 33.29 -11.13 6.08
C LEU A 895 34.38 -10.37 5.29
N TYR A 896 34.04 -9.67 4.20
CA TYR A 896 35.02 -9.02 3.33
C TYR A 896 35.60 -7.74 3.95
N LYS A 897 36.94 -7.63 4.05
CA LYS A 897 37.65 -6.52 4.74
C LYS A 897 38.83 -5.92 3.95
N HIS A 898 38.82 -5.96 2.62
CA HIS A 898 39.99 -5.55 1.80
C HIS A 898 40.02 -4.07 1.40
N VAL A 899 39.14 -3.23 1.96
CA VAL A 899 39.16 -1.78 1.72
C VAL A 899 40.03 -1.11 2.78
N ALA A 900 40.99 -0.31 2.33
CA ALA A 900 41.92 0.41 3.18
C ALA A 900 41.75 1.93 3.00
N LEU A 901 42.03 2.68 4.07
CA LEU A 901 42.11 4.14 4.04
C LEU A 901 43.52 4.58 3.58
N GLN A 902 43.56 5.51 2.64
CA GLN A 902 44.77 6.14 2.09
C GLN A 902 44.59 7.66 2.03
N ASP A 903 45.71 8.39 1.92
CA ASP A 903 45.78 9.83 1.61
C ASP A 903 44.78 10.70 2.41
N LEU A 904 44.75 10.51 3.74
CA LEU A 904 43.89 11.29 4.63
C LEU A 904 44.51 12.67 4.89
N GLU A 905 43.91 13.71 4.35
CA GLU A 905 44.33 15.11 4.48
C GLU A 905 43.22 15.94 5.13
N TYR A 906 43.60 16.93 5.95
CA TYR A 906 42.65 17.87 6.54
C TYR A 906 42.77 19.25 5.89
N ASN A 907 41.66 19.80 5.42
CA ASN A 907 41.56 21.14 4.85
C ASN A 907 40.46 21.98 5.56
N GLU A 908 40.26 23.23 5.15
CA GLU A 908 39.23 24.12 5.73
C GLU A 908 37.79 23.58 5.59
N GLN A 909 37.56 22.66 4.65
CA GLN A 909 36.25 22.05 4.38
C GLN A 909 36.03 20.73 5.15
N GLY A 910 37.08 20.13 5.72
CA GLY A 910 37.02 18.87 6.47
C GLY A 910 38.20 17.92 6.18
N PHE A 911 38.04 16.65 6.52
CA PHE A 911 38.93 15.59 6.07
C PHE A 911 38.58 15.18 4.64
N ASN A 912 39.57 15.12 3.76
CA ASN A 912 39.49 14.40 2.50
C ASN A 912 40.32 13.13 2.64
N GLY A 913 39.76 11.99 2.23
CA GLY A 913 40.48 10.72 2.24
C GLY A 913 40.12 9.86 1.05
N VAL A 914 40.92 8.82 0.85
CA VAL A 914 40.76 7.87 -0.24
C VAL A 914 40.53 6.48 0.33
N LEU A 915 39.48 5.80 -0.15
CA LEU A 915 39.27 4.38 0.06
C LEU A 915 39.85 3.61 -1.12
N PHE A 916 40.75 2.67 -0.86
CA PHE A 916 41.33 1.81 -1.89
C PHE A 916 40.93 0.36 -1.63
N ASN A 917 40.36 -0.29 -2.64
CA ASN A 917 39.97 -1.70 -2.54
C ASN A 917 41.09 -2.60 -3.09
N SER A 918 41.79 -3.24 -2.16
CA SER A 918 42.91 -4.15 -2.44
C SER A 918 42.50 -5.61 -2.65
N GLY A 919 41.20 -5.91 -2.71
CA GLY A 919 40.71 -7.29 -2.80
C GLY A 919 40.03 -7.60 -4.13
N VAL A 920 39.31 -8.72 -4.16
CA VAL A 920 38.74 -9.32 -5.39
C VAL A 920 37.22 -9.15 -5.51
N GLN A 921 36.58 -8.42 -4.59
CA GLN A 921 35.15 -8.13 -4.64
C GLN A 921 34.91 -6.63 -4.61
N GLU A 922 33.87 -6.18 -5.31
CA GLU A 922 33.44 -4.78 -5.31
C GLU A 922 32.64 -4.47 -4.03
N VAL A 923 33.02 -3.40 -3.33
CA VAL A 923 32.29 -2.92 -2.16
C VAL A 923 31.25 -1.92 -2.62
N THR A 924 29.98 -2.32 -2.57
CA THR A 924 28.87 -1.51 -3.11
C THR A 924 28.52 -0.33 -2.22
N ILE A 925 28.52 -0.51 -0.89
CA ILE A 925 28.28 0.58 0.05
C ILE A 925 29.36 0.49 1.13
N PRO A 926 30.36 1.37 1.14
CA PRO A 926 31.31 1.47 2.23
C PRO A 926 30.75 2.45 3.29
N GLN A 927 30.95 2.08 4.54
CA GLN A 927 30.62 2.89 5.70
C GLN A 927 31.90 3.19 6.47
N LEU A 928 32.06 4.47 6.82
CA LEU A 928 33.06 4.94 7.74
C LEU A 928 32.42 5.05 9.13
N ILE A 929 33.08 4.49 10.13
CA ILE A 929 32.79 4.71 11.55
C ILE A 929 33.91 5.57 12.08
N ILE A 930 33.55 6.76 12.59
CA ILE A 930 34.50 7.79 13.02
C ILE A 930 34.40 7.92 14.53
N SER A 931 35.51 7.66 15.22
CA SER A 931 35.54 7.65 16.68
C SER A 931 36.46 8.74 17.21
N TYR A 932 35.98 9.47 18.21
CA TYR A 932 36.60 10.65 18.80
C TYR A 932 37.14 10.31 20.18
N TYR A 933 38.37 10.75 20.47
CA TYR A 933 39.06 10.41 21.72
C TYR A 933 39.69 11.65 22.38
N ASP A 934 39.78 11.62 23.71
CA ASP A 934 40.44 12.66 24.52
C ASP A 934 41.97 12.53 24.53
N ALA A 935 42.65 13.45 25.24
CA ALA A 935 44.10 13.45 25.44
C ALA A 935 44.65 12.14 26.05
N ASN A 936 43.83 11.43 26.82
CA ASN A 936 44.16 10.17 27.46
C ASN A 936 43.87 8.95 26.58
N SER A 937 43.42 9.17 25.34
CA SER A 937 42.94 8.15 24.39
C SER A 937 41.69 7.41 24.86
N GLN A 938 40.82 8.07 25.63
CA GLN A 938 39.50 7.54 25.99
C GLN A 938 38.44 7.95 24.98
N LEU A 939 37.57 7.01 24.61
CA LEU A 939 36.46 7.27 23.68
C LEU A 939 35.50 8.33 24.24
N LEU A 940 35.14 9.30 23.40
CA LEU A 940 34.23 10.41 23.69
C LEU A 940 32.93 10.32 22.87
N TRP A 941 33.03 9.98 21.59
CA TRP A 941 31.87 9.90 20.70
C TRP A 941 32.15 8.99 19.51
N VAL A 942 31.10 8.43 18.91
CA VAL A 942 31.17 7.67 17.66
C VAL A 942 30.18 8.26 16.67
N ASP A 943 30.65 8.53 15.47
CA ASP A 943 29.88 9.01 14.34
C ASP A 943 30.04 8.06 13.15
N HIS A 944 29.30 8.30 12.08
CA HIS A 944 29.35 7.47 10.88
C HIS A 944 29.13 8.29 9.61
N LYS A 945 29.57 7.76 8.48
CA LYS A 945 29.28 8.28 7.15
C LYS A 945 29.18 7.13 6.16
N PHE A 946 28.11 7.07 5.38
CA PHE A 946 28.07 6.22 4.18
C PHE A 946 28.69 6.98 3.02
N VAL A 947 29.53 6.32 2.22
CA VAL A 947 30.00 6.89 0.96
C VAL A 947 28.97 6.52 -0.11
N THR A 948 28.62 7.49 -0.95
CA THR A 948 27.54 7.36 -1.93
C THR A 948 27.90 6.41 -3.07
N GLU A 949 29.17 6.33 -3.42
CA GLU A 949 29.72 5.50 -4.49
C GLU A 949 30.47 4.28 -3.92
N GLY A 950 30.40 3.17 -4.64
CA GLY A 950 31.10 1.93 -4.29
C GLY A 950 32.61 2.02 -4.53
N VAL A 951 33.37 1.12 -3.90
CA VAL A 951 34.82 0.98 -4.10
C VAL A 951 35.09 -0.26 -4.94
N ARG A 952 35.37 -0.05 -6.24
CA ARG A 952 35.67 -1.11 -7.19
C ARG A 952 37.06 -1.71 -6.98
N ILE A 953 37.25 -2.93 -7.47
CA ILE A 953 38.50 -3.70 -7.35
C ILE A 953 39.69 -2.91 -7.89
N GLN A 954 40.75 -2.77 -7.09
CA GLN A 954 41.96 -1.99 -7.37
C GLN A 954 41.72 -0.53 -7.75
N ARG A 955 40.58 0.06 -7.34
CA ARG A 955 40.28 1.47 -7.58
C ARG A 955 40.23 2.27 -6.30
N LYS A 956 40.36 3.58 -6.47
CA LYS A 956 40.26 4.59 -5.42
C LYS A 956 38.85 5.19 -5.43
N GLN A 957 38.32 5.46 -4.24
CA GLN A 957 37.09 6.21 -4.05
C GLN A 957 37.33 7.33 -3.03
N PHE A 958 37.05 8.57 -3.43
CA PHE A 958 37.26 9.71 -2.56
C PHE A 958 36.07 9.92 -1.63
N PHE A 959 36.35 10.43 -0.43
CA PHE A 959 35.32 10.90 0.49
C PHE A 959 35.76 12.19 1.17
N ASN A 960 34.79 13.00 1.57
CA ASN A 960 34.97 14.13 2.45
C ASN A 960 34.22 13.88 3.77
N TYR A 961 34.75 14.28 4.91
CA TYR A 961 34.07 14.24 6.20
C TYR A 961 34.35 15.50 7.02
N LYS A 962 33.29 16.17 7.46
CA LYS A 962 33.42 17.33 8.36
C LYS A 962 33.38 16.85 9.82
N PRO A 963 34.44 17.09 10.61
CA PRO A 963 34.45 16.69 12.01
C PRO A 963 33.38 17.41 12.84
N LEU A 964 32.86 16.71 13.86
CA LEU A 964 31.87 17.25 14.78
C LEU A 964 32.49 18.22 15.79
N ASP A 965 31.63 19.07 16.35
CA ASP A 965 31.92 19.94 17.49
C ASP A 965 31.40 19.25 18.76
N LEU A 966 32.30 18.83 19.65
CA LEU A 966 31.97 18.07 20.85
C LEU A 966 32.01 18.90 22.14
N ASP A 967 32.09 20.23 22.06
CA ASP A 967 32.16 21.09 23.26
C ASP A 967 30.93 20.96 24.18
N SER A 968 29.78 20.58 23.61
CA SER A 968 28.53 20.35 24.35
C SER A 968 28.32 18.90 24.82
N LEU A 969 29.33 18.04 24.71
CA LEU A 969 29.26 16.63 25.11
C LEU A 969 29.47 16.48 26.62
N GLU A 970 28.54 15.79 27.28
CA GLU A 970 28.61 15.47 28.70
C GLU A 970 28.71 13.96 28.89
N ILE A 971 29.68 13.49 29.69
CA ILE A 971 29.77 12.09 30.10
C ILE A 971 29.05 11.93 31.44
N ILE A 972 27.98 11.14 31.46
CA ILE A 972 27.14 10.95 32.66
C ILE A 972 27.66 9.81 33.52
N SER A 973 27.96 8.68 32.89
CA SER A 973 28.54 7.52 33.58
C SER A 973 29.43 6.71 32.66
N SER A 974 30.49 6.13 33.24
CA SER A 974 31.47 5.29 32.55
C SER A 974 31.75 4.08 33.43
N SER A 975 31.23 2.92 33.06
CA SER A 975 31.34 1.69 33.86
C SER A 975 31.21 0.43 33.02
N LEU A 976 31.97 -0.61 33.39
CA LEU A 976 31.86 -1.97 32.84
C LEU A 976 31.18 -2.95 33.79
N GLU A 977 30.69 -2.49 34.94
CA GLU A 977 30.13 -3.35 35.99
C GLU A 977 28.89 -4.12 35.51
N ASN A 978 27.97 -3.43 34.82
CA ASN A 978 26.73 -4.00 34.30
C ASN A 978 26.83 -4.35 32.80
N CYS A 979 27.99 -4.85 32.38
CA CYS A 979 28.25 -5.30 31.02
C CYS A 979 28.34 -6.82 30.97
N PHE A 980 27.59 -7.43 30.05
CA PHE A 980 27.47 -8.87 29.90
C PHE A 980 27.79 -9.30 28.47
N VAL A 981 28.48 -10.42 28.31
CA VAL A 981 28.75 -11.05 27.02
C VAL A 981 28.28 -12.50 27.08
N ASN A 982 27.45 -12.91 26.12
CA ASN A 982 26.85 -14.25 26.07
C ASN A 982 26.24 -14.67 27.43
N GLY A 983 25.61 -13.72 28.13
CA GLY A 983 25.00 -13.91 29.45
C GLY A 983 25.97 -13.94 30.65
N SER A 984 27.29 -13.87 30.43
CA SER A 984 28.31 -13.86 31.50
C SER A 984 28.83 -12.45 31.79
N PRO A 985 29.22 -12.10 33.04
CA PRO A 985 29.82 -10.81 33.35
C PRO A 985 31.11 -10.56 32.55
N ASN A 986 31.25 -9.37 31.95
CA ASN A 986 32.39 -9.00 31.12
C ASN A 986 33.73 -9.12 31.86
N LYS A 987 33.77 -8.75 33.15
CA LYS A 987 34.96 -8.85 34.00
C LYS A 987 35.52 -10.28 34.08
N ALA A 988 34.63 -11.27 34.23
CA ALA A 988 35.05 -12.67 34.33
C ALA A 988 35.71 -13.17 33.04
N ILE A 989 35.30 -12.64 31.89
CA ILE A 989 35.90 -12.96 30.59
C ILE A 989 37.27 -12.29 30.44
N ALA A 990 37.37 -11.01 30.78
CA ALA A 990 38.62 -10.26 30.75
C ALA A 990 39.70 -10.92 31.63
N ASP A 991 39.35 -11.28 32.87
CA ASP A 991 40.24 -11.95 33.83
C ASP A 991 40.71 -13.32 33.32
N LYS A 992 39.84 -14.04 32.59
CA LYS A 992 40.14 -15.39 32.07
C LYS A 992 41.00 -15.37 30.81
N ILE A 993 40.74 -14.46 29.87
CA ILE A 993 41.38 -14.46 28.56
C ILE A 993 42.65 -13.60 28.56
N PHE A 994 42.65 -12.45 29.25
CA PHE A 994 43.76 -11.50 29.26
C PHE A 994 44.05 -10.96 30.67
N PRO A 995 44.51 -11.80 31.62
CA PRO A 995 44.76 -11.37 33.00
C PRO A 995 45.82 -10.26 33.13
N ASN A 996 46.74 -10.14 32.17
CA ASN A 996 47.80 -9.13 32.13
C ASN A 996 47.72 -8.29 30.84
N ARG A 997 46.75 -7.38 30.74
CA ARG A 997 46.55 -6.53 29.56
C ARG A 997 47.64 -5.46 29.41
N LYS A 998 48.20 -5.33 28.21
CA LYS A 998 49.08 -4.22 27.82
C LYS A 998 48.26 -3.11 27.15
N VAL A 999 47.98 -2.03 27.89
CA VAL A 999 47.14 -0.88 27.43
C VAL A 999 47.84 0.00 26.37
N ILE A 1000 49.12 -0.23 26.09
CA ILE A 1000 49.93 0.60 25.18
C ILE A 1000 49.52 0.42 23.70
N HIS A 1001 48.95 -0.73 23.32
CA HIS A 1001 48.62 -1.03 21.92
C HIS A 1001 47.40 -0.27 21.40
N GLU A 1002 46.43 0.06 22.26
CA GLU A 1002 45.23 0.84 21.88
C GLU A 1002 45.60 2.24 21.40
N LYS A 1003 46.55 2.91 22.07
CA LYS A 1003 47.02 4.26 21.72
C LYS A 1003 47.69 4.38 20.35
N LYS A 1004 48.09 3.27 19.73
CA LYS A 1004 48.79 3.27 18.43
C LYS A 1004 47.85 3.30 17.22
N GLN A 1005 46.55 3.14 17.41
CA GLN A 1005 45.57 3.04 16.32
C GLN A 1005 44.78 4.34 16.07
N THR A 1006 44.99 5.37 16.88
CA THR A 1006 44.34 6.68 16.72
C THR A 1006 45.25 7.67 15.97
N GLN A 1007 44.65 8.58 15.22
CA GLN A 1007 45.33 9.67 14.53
C GLN A 1007 45.26 10.94 15.40
N PRO A 1008 46.38 11.62 15.71
CA PRO A 1008 46.35 12.86 16.46
C PRO A 1008 45.68 13.97 15.63
N PHE A 1009 44.67 14.62 16.20
CA PHE A 1009 43.96 15.72 15.58
C PHE A 1009 43.32 16.61 16.64
N LYS A 1010 43.75 17.87 16.73
CA LYS A 1010 43.22 18.84 17.70
C LYS A 1010 41.91 19.44 17.19
N GLY A 1011 40.80 18.78 17.51
CA GLY A 1011 39.45 19.28 17.23
C GLY A 1011 38.84 20.04 18.41
N LYS A 1012 37.56 20.40 18.27
CA LYS A 1012 36.79 21.03 19.35
C LYS A 1012 36.24 19.96 20.29
N GLY A 1013 36.87 19.83 21.46
CA GLY A 1013 36.48 18.86 22.50
C GLY A 1013 37.14 17.47 22.38
N TYR A 1014 38.16 17.27 21.54
CA TYR A 1014 38.87 16.00 21.37
C TYR A 1014 40.29 16.19 20.79
N GLU A 1015 41.18 15.23 21.01
CA GLU A 1015 42.60 15.29 20.59
C GLU A 1015 43.02 14.19 19.61
N PHE A 1016 42.21 13.13 19.48
CA PHE A 1016 42.47 12.08 18.50
C PHE A 1016 41.19 11.64 17.81
N ILE A 1017 41.35 11.12 16.59
CA ILE A 1017 40.30 10.57 15.76
C ILE A 1017 40.70 9.18 15.25
N LYS A 1018 39.74 8.30 14.99
CA LYS A 1018 39.96 6.99 14.37
C LYS A 1018 38.92 6.76 13.29
N PHE A 1019 39.36 6.32 12.11
CA PHE A 1019 38.48 5.88 11.03
C PHE A 1019 38.48 4.35 10.94
N GLU A 1020 37.30 3.74 11.04
CA GLU A 1020 37.09 2.31 10.81
C GLU A 1020 36.19 2.11 9.58
N ILE A 1021 36.47 1.10 8.75
CA ILE A 1021 35.71 0.83 7.53
C ILE A 1021 34.84 -0.41 7.74
N ASN A 1022 33.57 -0.32 7.33
CA ASN A 1022 32.62 -1.41 7.26
C ASN A 1022 32.06 -1.49 5.83
N SER A 1023 32.04 -2.67 5.23
CA SER A 1023 31.83 -2.82 3.78
C SER A 1023 30.66 -3.75 3.49
N TYR A 1024 29.60 -3.21 2.90
CA TYR A 1024 28.50 -3.99 2.35
C TYR A 1024 28.77 -4.33 0.88
N ILE A 1025 28.55 -5.60 0.53
CA ILE A 1025 28.64 -6.11 -0.84
C ILE A 1025 27.24 -6.52 -1.30
N GLY A 1026 26.76 -5.88 -2.36
CA GLY A 1026 25.44 -6.15 -2.92
C GLY A 1026 25.31 -7.53 -3.56
N ASN A 1027 26.37 -7.98 -4.23
CA ASN A 1027 26.43 -9.28 -4.90
C ASN A 1027 27.72 -10.04 -4.50
N PRO A 1028 27.76 -10.64 -3.30
CA PRO A 1028 28.95 -11.35 -2.84
C PRO A 1028 29.22 -12.54 -3.77
N LYS A 1029 30.48 -12.69 -4.18
CA LYS A 1029 30.96 -13.77 -5.05
C LYS A 1029 31.61 -14.90 -4.27
#